data_AF-A0A9Q0I7K6-F1
#
_entry.id   AF-A0A9Q0I7K6-F1
#
_cell.length_a   1.000
_cell.length_b   1.000
_cell.length_c   1.000
_cell.angle_alpha   90.00
_cell.angle_beta   90.00
_cell.angle_gamma   90.00
#
_symmetry.space_group_name_H-M   'P 1'
#
loop_
_entity.id
_entity.type
_entity.pdbx_description
1 polymer ?
#
loop_
_entity_poly.entity_id
_entity_poly.type
_entity_poly.pdbx_seq_one_letter_code
_entity_poly.pdbx_strand_id
1 'polypeptide(L)'
;MLINEFGCLRKGDKSVLVKNLRVPDENAQLDASKLLYHIASSINARLANAYTAAGADETLVIFDCYNDEPSAKDHERRRRAGVGATEYKLTLNTPLPGREAVMKSTSNKTQLLRLLCTYDLPADKILLVNHMDCIVKHEEADIISYMLEAARGTHHTEVAEDVQSVKQFTSELIVEAVVRCVRVINPAMGGGLSPLLPPGMSARFRVGMSLAQACQDLGYKGEIGYQTFLYSNEPEIRSLLMFLVEKLPRESAEASDQPAGKSAVLQRAIAAQIKAQLALPWLPPNCRLPLLCKTQSAGPSLSFRAQPLSLPYSTKSTGKTPPREVMEYRRDVLLPVTAQPSHQGAMVASLLQQHTAELSAAQEWDSEWNSQGLLSRLTPEEYRSRKLTRLHKRIKEQLRSASSDPSQESSSGVSGSSSDLAQLLLSFQGSAPGDHLLPKGTHFTHTQKFTFTQDPGVLVQQMAAVASSMPLGGKSEGEVQASQQEELASLEEKLQQVALHIDQLTDHMKQMNLTVAQVTNELKDRELGNQEKAGTRLVKKQTVDLLPDAENNLAKLQMLVEGSAQRVVSLASQWEKHRTPLIEEHRRLKELCTNQDMESSRQLSEIKELHEKIRESAEKAKKKETLYKQLIAELENLPKDVSRSAYTLRILEIVGNIKKQKEEITKILSDTKELQKEINNLTGKLDRTFAVTDELVFKDAKKDESVRKSYKYLAALHENCNQLIQTIEDTGTILREIRDLEEQIETENGNKTVANLERILEDYKAIREENIALASKVREG
;
A
#
# COMPACT_ATOMS: atom_id res chain seq x y z
N MET A 1 -35.74 -23.64 34.84
CA MET A 1 -34.45 -23.27 34.22
C MET A 1 -33.90 -24.53 33.57
N LEU A 2 -34.10 -24.68 32.25
CA LEU A 2 -33.90 -25.92 31.46
C LEU A 2 -32.44 -26.33 31.28
N ILE A 3 -31.51 -25.42 31.57
CA ILE A 3 -30.09 -25.55 31.31
C ILE A 3 -29.33 -25.39 32.63
N ASN A 4 -28.34 -26.26 32.86
CA ASN A 4 -27.48 -26.19 34.04
C ASN A 4 -26.41 -25.08 33.91
N GLU A 5 -25.67 -24.84 34.99
CA GLU A 5 -24.61 -23.82 35.07
C GLU A 5 -23.47 -24.01 34.04
N PHE A 6 -23.36 -25.20 33.44
CA PHE A 6 -22.41 -25.54 32.39
C PHE A 6 -22.97 -25.39 30.97
N GLY A 7 -24.24 -25.01 30.81
CA GLY A 7 -24.86 -24.83 29.50
C GLY A 7 -25.51 -26.09 28.92
N CYS A 8 -25.65 -27.17 29.71
CA CYS A 8 -26.25 -28.44 29.27
C CYS A 8 -27.71 -28.57 29.73
N LEU A 9 -28.58 -29.16 28.90
CA LEU A 9 -29.94 -29.54 29.32
C LEU A 9 -29.89 -30.58 30.45
N ARG A 10 -30.68 -30.39 31.52
CA ARG A 10 -30.71 -31.34 32.64
C ARG A 10 -31.28 -32.69 32.20
N LYS A 11 -30.61 -33.77 32.58
CA LYS A 11 -30.99 -35.16 32.26
C LYS A 11 -32.30 -35.51 32.99
N GLY A 12 -33.43 -35.28 32.32
CA GLY A 12 -34.78 -35.42 32.87
C GLY A 12 -35.81 -34.51 32.16
N ASP A 13 -35.38 -33.38 31.61
CA ASP A 13 -36.26 -32.41 30.94
C ASP A 13 -36.42 -32.65 29.43
N LYS A 14 -35.65 -33.61 28.87
CA LYS A 14 -35.78 -34.04 27.46
C LYS A 14 -37.18 -34.55 27.12
N SER A 15 -37.78 -35.33 28.03
CA SER A 15 -39.12 -35.89 27.83
C SER A 15 -40.23 -34.84 28.00
N VAL A 16 -40.00 -33.80 28.81
CA VAL A 16 -40.92 -32.67 29.01
C VAL A 16 -40.94 -31.76 27.77
N LEU A 17 -39.78 -31.53 27.15
CA LEU A 17 -39.67 -30.77 25.90
C LEU A 17 -40.36 -31.51 24.75
N VAL A 18 -40.11 -32.81 24.61
CA VAL A 18 -40.72 -33.65 23.56
C VAL A 18 -42.24 -33.77 23.72
N LYS A 19 -42.77 -33.84 24.96
CA LYS A 19 -44.22 -33.90 25.21
C LYS A 19 -44.96 -32.60 24.86
N ASN A 20 -44.28 -31.46 24.96
CA ASN A 20 -44.87 -30.15 24.67
C ASN A 20 -44.85 -29.80 23.17
N LEU A 21 -44.10 -30.55 22.33
CA LEU A 21 -43.81 -30.20 20.93
C LEU A 21 -44.56 -31.02 19.86
N ARG A 22 -45.46 -31.95 20.22
CA ARG A 22 -46.38 -32.72 19.32
C ARG A 22 -45.92 -32.82 17.84
N VAL A 23 -44.88 -33.63 17.55
CA VAL A 23 -44.34 -33.76 16.18
C VAL A 23 -44.87 -35.01 15.47
N PRO A 24 -45.40 -34.87 14.23
CA PRO A 24 -45.46 -35.94 13.22
C PRO A 24 -44.36 -35.80 12.17
N ASP A 25 -44.00 -36.95 11.57
CA ASP A 25 -42.91 -37.16 10.61
C ASP A 25 -43.00 -36.38 9.28
N GLU A 26 -41.80 -36.07 8.77
CA GLU A 26 -41.31 -36.13 7.38
C GLU A 26 -40.58 -34.87 6.87
N ASN A 27 -39.35 -35.10 6.42
CA ASN A 27 -38.54 -34.30 5.49
C ASN A 27 -38.19 -32.84 5.88
N ALA A 28 -37.08 -32.65 6.60
CA ALA A 28 -36.24 -31.44 6.48
C ALA A 28 -34.82 -31.67 7.03
N GLN A 29 -33.80 -31.37 6.22
CA GLN A 29 -32.37 -31.37 6.59
C GLN A 29 -31.86 -29.93 6.71
N LEU A 30 -31.35 -29.51 7.87
CA LEU A 30 -30.45 -28.35 7.94
C LEU A 30 -29.42 -28.50 9.07
N ASP A 31 -28.18 -28.09 8.81
CA ASP A 31 -27.00 -28.21 9.68
C ASP A 31 -26.93 -27.03 10.68
N ALA A 32 -26.61 -27.27 11.97
CA ALA A 32 -26.35 -26.19 12.93
C ALA A 32 -25.17 -25.29 12.49
N SER A 33 -24.26 -25.83 11.67
CA SER A 33 -23.19 -25.08 11.02
C SER A 33 -23.73 -24.15 9.94
N LYS A 34 -24.77 -24.55 9.18
CA LYS A 34 -25.51 -23.68 8.24
C LYS A 34 -26.26 -22.59 8.99
N LEU A 35 -26.85 -22.89 10.16
CA LEU A 35 -27.50 -21.88 10.99
C LEU A 35 -26.50 -20.80 11.44
N LEU A 36 -25.34 -21.22 11.96
CA LEU A 36 -24.24 -20.32 12.30
C LEU A 36 -23.67 -19.59 11.08
N TYR A 37 -23.73 -20.17 9.87
CA TYR A 37 -23.28 -19.56 8.62
C TYR A 37 -24.27 -18.53 8.06
N HIS A 38 -25.58 -18.73 8.21
CA HIS A 38 -26.61 -17.78 7.78
C HIS A 38 -26.70 -16.59 8.74
N ILE A 39 -26.63 -16.83 10.05
CA ILE A 39 -26.42 -15.77 11.04
C ILE A 39 -25.09 -15.06 10.76
N ALA A 40 -24.06 -15.89 10.51
CA ALA A 40 -22.74 -15.69 9.89
C ALA A 40 -22.59 -14.62 8.80
N SER A 41 -23.29 -14.87 7.69
CA SER A 41 -23.23 -14.07 6.48
C SER A 41 -24.12 -12.84 6.59
N SER A 42 -25.13 -12.87 7.47
CA SER A 42 -25.94 -11.70 7.82
C SER A 42 -25.25 -10.74 8.82
N ILE A 43 -24.00 -11.00 9.24
CA ILE A 43 -23.31 -10.36 10.39
C ILE A 43 -23.06 -8.85 10.28
N ASN A 44 -23.30 -8.22 9.14
CA ASN A 44 -23.36 -6.75 9.12
C ASN A 44 -24.60 -6.16 9.84
N ALA A 45 -25.47 -7.00 10.42
CA ALA A 45 -26.63 -6.59 11.23
C ALA A 45 -26.70 -7.25 12.62
N ARG A 46 -27.46 -6.63 13.54
CA ARG A 46 -27.70 -7.11 14.92
C ARG A 46 -28.38 -8.49 14.90
N LEU A 47 -28.12 -9.35 15.90
CA LEU A 47 -28.68 -10.70 16.01
C LEU A 47 -30.23 -10.70 15.89
N ALA A 48 -30.90 -9.67 16.42
CA ALA A 48 -32.36 -9.49 16.32
C ALA A 48 -32.87 -9.29 14.88
N ASN A 49 -32.03 -8.81 13.96
CA ASN A 49 -32.40 -8.50 12.58
C ASN A 49 -32.09 -9.66 11.61
N ALA A 50 -31.09 -10.50 11.92
CA ALA A 50 -30.70 -11.61 11.06
C ALA A 50 -31.81 -12.69 10.95
N TYR A 51 -32.62 -12.85 11.99
CA TYR A 51 -33.71 -13.84 12.02
C TYR A 51 -35.02 -13.37 11.41
N THR A 52 -35.23 -12.05 11.31
CA THR A 52 -36.40 -11.49 10.60
C THR A 52 -36.19 -11.44 9.08
N ALA A 53 -34.95 -11.62 8.62
CA ALA A 53 -34.58 -11.63 7.20
C ALA A 53 -34.54 -13.05 6.57
N ALA A 54 -34.58 -14.12 7.38
CA ALA A 54 -34.77 -15.48 6.87
C ALA A 54 -36.26 -15.65 6.49
N GLY A 55 -36.51 -16.11 5.26
CA GLY A 55 -37.85 -16.22 4.70
C GLY A 55 -38.80 -17.06 5.56
N ALA A 56 -40.11 -16.80 5.43
CA ALA A 56 -41.17 -17.35 6.25
C ALA A 56 -41.36 -18.89 6.17
N ASP A 57 -40.53 -19.64 5.43
CA ASP A 57 -40.72 -21.07 5.13
C ASP A 57 -39.61 -22.01 5.64
N GLU A 58 -38.59 -21.53 6.36
CA GLU A 58 -37.46 -22.38 6.78
C GLU A 58 -37.66 -23.03 8.17
N THR A 59 -37.60 -24.37 8.23
CA THR A 59 -37.61 -25.17 9.45
C THR A 59 -36.19 -25.25 10.04
N LEU A 60 -36.00 -24.81 11.29
CA LEU A 60 -34.71 -24.84 11.98
C LEU A 60 -34.44 -26.21 12.61
N VAL A 61 -33.33 -26.84 12.25
CA VAL A 61 -32.91 -28.11 12.86
C VAL A 61 -31.76 -27.87 13.86
N ILE A 62 -31.92 -28.33 15.10
CA ILE A 62 -30.94 -28.15 16.19
C ILE A 62 -30.35 -29.50 16.58
N PHE A 63 -29.03 -29.64 16.48
CA PHE A 63 -28.31 -30.84 16.89
C PHE A 63 -28.07 -30.82 18.41
N ASP A 64 -28.54 -31.87 19.10
CA ASP A 64 -28.28 -32.04 20.54
C ASP A 64 -26.90 -32.67 20.75
N CYS A 65 -25.98 -31.85 21.28
CA CYS A 65 -24.70 -32.21 21.90
C CYS A 65 -23.60 -32.82 21.01
N TYR A 66 -22.54 -32.02 20.83
CA TYR A 66 -21.17 -32.52 20.86
C TYR A 66 -20.96 -33.28 22.18
N ASN A 67 -20.65 -34.58 22.13
CA ASN A 67 -20.14 -35.27 23.31
C ASN A 67 -18.80 -34.66 23.74
N ASP A 68 -18.49 -34.80 25.04
CA ASP A 68 -17.38 -34.22 25.81
C ASP A 68 -15.94 -34.49 25.31
N GLU A 69 -15.74 -34.92 24.06
CA GLU A 69 -14.42 -35.04 23.45
C GLU A 69 -14.16 -33.89 22.45
N PRO A 70 -13.11 -33.09 22.67
CA PRO A 70 -12.71 -32.09 21.69
C PRO A 70 -12.27 -32.79 20.40
N SER A 71 -12.94 -32.48 19.30
CA SER A 71 -12.53 -32.91 17.95
C SER A 71 -11.03 -32.65 17.73
N ALA A 72 -10.35 -33.53 16.99
CA ALA A 72 -8.95 -33.34 16.63
C ALA A 72 -8.68 -31.96 15.98
N LYS A 73 -9.67 -31.42 15.23
CA LYS A 73 -9.61 -30.07 14.64
C LYS A 73 -9.70 -28.94 15.70
N ASP A 74 -10.32 -29.17 16.87
CA ASP A 74 -10.37 -28.20 17.97
C ASP A 74 -9.05 -28.12 18.74
N HIS A 75 -8.39 -29.26 18.95
CA HIS A 75 -7.03 -29.28 19.51
C HIS A 75 -6.02 -28.59 18.59
N GLU A 76 -6.15 -28.79 17.29
CA GLU A 76 -5.30 -28.17 16.27
C GLU A 76 -5.56 -26.65 16.15
N ARG A 77 -6.83 -26.21 16.20
CA ARG A 77 -7.21 -24.79 16.23
C ARG A 77 -6.69 -24.08 17.49
N ARG A 78 -6.76 -24.72 18.66
CA ARG A 78 -6.18 -24.18 19.91
C ARG A 78 -4.65 -24.09 19.86
N ARG A 79 -3.97 -25.08 19.26
CA ARG A 79 -2.49 -25.06 19.12
C ARG A 79 -1.99 -23.92 18.22
N ARG A 80 -2.73 -23.56 17.17
CA ARG A 80 -2.33 -22.50 16.22
C ARG A 80 -2.68 -21.08 16.67
N ALA A 81 -3.54 -20.91 17.67
CA ALA A 81 -4.06 -19.60 18.06
C ALA A 81 -3.12 -18.75 18.93
N GLY A 82 -2.10 -19.34 19.57
CA GLY A 82 -1.24 -18.61 20.52
C GLY A 82 -2.01 -18.11 21.76
N VAL A 83 -1.28 -17.65 22.79
CA VAL A 83 -1.87 -17.11 24.03
C VAL A 83 -2.43 -15.71 23.74
N GLY A 84 -3.71 -15.63 23.39
CA GLY A 84 -4.37 -14.33 23.13
C GLY A 84 -5.72 -14.46 22.43
N ALA A 85 -6.67 -15.17 23.02
CA ALA A 85 -8.07 -15.08 22.57
C ALA A 85 -8.73 -13.87 23.26
N THR A 86 -9.09 -12.84 22.51
CA THR A 86 -9.92 -11.74 23.01
C THR A 86 -11.31 -12.27 23.36
N GLU A 87 -11.69 -12.20 24.63
CA GLU A 87 -13.06 -12.50 25.05
C GLU A 87 -13.99 -11.36 24.62
N TYR A 88 -15.04 -11.69 23.88
CA TYR A 88 -16.01 -10.71 23.39
C TYR A 88 -17.23 -10.72 24.30
N LYS A 89 -17.64 -9.56 24.78
CA LYS A 89 -18.91 -9.42 25.51
C LYS A 89 -20.07 -9.42 24.52
N LEU A 90 -20.54 -10.60 24.14
CA LEU A 90 -21.65 -10.78 23.21
C LEU A 90 -22.96 -10.35 23.88
N THR A 91 -23.77 -9.54 23.19
CA THR A 91 -25.14 -9.16 23.56
C THR A 91 -26.03 -9.12 22.31
N LEU A 92 -27.37 -9.22 22.47
CA LEU A 92 -28.33 -9.25 21.36
C LEU A 92 -28.26 -8.01 20.44
N ASN A 93 -27.76 -6.88 20.95
CA ASN A 93 -27.78 -5.56 20.28
C ASN A 93 -26.41 -5.10 19.77
N THR A 94 -25.34 -5.81 20.13
CA THR A 94 -23.99 -5.53 19.65
C THR A 94 -23.70 -6.32 18.37
N PRO A 95 -23.01 -5.73 17.37
CA PRO A 95 -22.59 -6.47 16.18
C PRO A 95 -21.69 -7.63 16.60
N LEU A 96 -21.98 -8.82 16.07
CA LEU A 96 -21.19 -10.00 16.38
C LEU A 96 -19.78 -9.88 15.77
N PRO A 97 -18.72 -10.28 16.48
CA PRO A 97 -17.41 -10.46 15.87
C PRO A 97 -17.50 -11.52 14.75
N GLY A 98 -16.67 -11.40 13.72
CA GLY A 98 -16.66 -12.36 12.61
C GLY A 98 -16.52 -13.83 13.09
N ARG A 99 -17.10 -14.77 12.34
CA ARG A 99 -17.16 -16.22 12.67
C ARG A 99 -15.87 -16.77 13.26
N GLU A 100 -14.73 -16.49 12.64
CA GLU A 100 -13.44 -16.99 13.11
C GLU A 100 -13.04 -16.43 14.47
N ALA A 101 -13.42 -15.19 14.81
CA ALA A 101 -13.12 -14.57 16.11
C ALA A 101 -13.96 -15.16 17.25
N VAL A 102 -15.23 -15.50 16.99
CA VAL A 102 -16.10 -16.18 17.96
C VAL A 102 -15.67 -17.65 18.13
N MET A 103 -15.37 -18.33 17.03
CA MET A 103 -14.96 -19.74 17.05
C MET A 103 -13.54 -19.98 17.56
N LYS A 104 -12.75 -18.91 17.78
CA LYS A 104 -11.40 -18.97 18.40
C LYS A 104 -11.43 -19.20 19.91
N SER A 105 -12.53 -18.91 20.61
CA SER A 105 -12.64 -19.08 22.07
C SER A 105 -13.84 -19.93 22.43
N THR A 106 -13.62 -20.96 23.25
CA THR A 106 -14.69 -21.78 23.82
C THR A 106 -15.63 -20.93 24.66
N SER A 107 -15.12 -19.94 25.40
CA SER A 107 -15.89 -18.96 26.19
C SER A 107 -16.87 -18.16 25.30
N ASN A 108 -16.38 -17.62 24.18
CA ASN A 108 -17.20 -16.85 23.23
C ASN A 108 -18.28 -17.73 22.56
N LYS A 109 -17.93 -18.99 22.22
CA LYS A 109 -18.88 -19.97 21.66
C LYS A 109 -20.00 -20.29 22.64
N THR A 110 -19.66 -20.54 23.90
CA THR A 110 -20.64 -20.82 24.97
C THR A 110 -21.52 -19.61 25.26
N GLN A 111 -20.96 -18.39 25.21
CA GLN A 111 -21.71 -17.15 25.42
C GLN A 111 -22.70 -16.88 24.28
N LEU A 112 -22.32 -17.14 23.02
CA LEU A 112 -23.22 -17.04 21.86
C LEU A 112 -24.37 -18.05 21.96
N LEU A 113 -24.06 -19.30 22.31
CA LEU A 113 -25.07 -20.34 22.50
C LEU A 113 -26.06 -19.98 23.60
N ARG A 114 -25.58 -19.45 24.73
CA ARG A 114 -26.46 -18.96 25.81
C ARG A 114 -27.37 -17.83 25.34
N LEU A 115 -26.90 -16.89 24.52
CA LEU A 115 -27.70 -15.81 23.95
C LEU A 115 -28.79 -16.32 23.02
N LEU A 116 -28.46 -17.29 22.15
CA LEU A 116 -29.43 -17.91 21.25
C LEU A 116 -30.54 -18.64 22.02
N CYS A 117 -30.21 -19.25 23.16
CA CYS A 117 -31.18 -19.90 24.04
C CYS A 117 -32.04 -18.93 24.89
N THR A 118 -31.81 -17.62 24.83
CA THR A 118 -32.62 -16.61 25.57
C THR A 118 -33.73 -15.98 24.73
N TYR A 119 -33.89 -16.37 23.47
CA TYR A 119 -34.92 -15.88 22.55
C TYR A 119 -36.07 -16.90 22.44
N ASP A 120 -37.31 -16.45 22.64
CA ASP A 120 -38.52 -17.27 22.44
C ASP A 120 -38.72 -17.53 20.94
N LEU A 121 -38.28 -18.69 20.48
CA LEU A 121 -38.55 -19.16 19.13
C LEU A 121 -39.96 -19.80 19.05
N PRO A 122 -40.74 -19.57 17.98
CA PRO A 122 -42.02 -20.25 17.77
C PRO A 122 -41.82 -21.78 17.67
N ALA A 123 -42.60 -22.54 18.45
CA ALA A 123 -42.45 -23.98 18.66
C ALA A 123 -42.63 -24.84 17.39
N ASP A 124 -43.35 -24.34 16.39
CA ASP A 124 -43.77 -25.14 15.21
C ASP A 124 -42.71 -25.25 14.11
N LYS A 125 -41.50 -24.71 14.33
CA LYS A 125 -40.44 -24.64 13.31
C LYS A 125 -39.09 -25.19 13.76
N ILE A 126 -39.03 -25.92 14.89
CA ILE A 126 -37.77 -26.43 15.45
C ILE A 126 -37.77 -27.96 15.49
N LEU A 127 -36.82 -28.60 14.80
CA LEU A 127 -36.65 -30.05 14.77
C LEU A 127 -35.33 -30.44 15.46
N LEU A 128 -35.39 -31.24 16.52
CA LEU A 128 -34.21 -31.72 17.27
C LEU A 128 -33.78 -33.09 16.75
N VAL A 129 -32.58 -33.19 16.16
CA VAL A 129 -32.06 -34.45 15.57
C VAL A 129 -30.94 -35.01 16.46
N ASN A 130 -31.07 -36.29 16.81
CA ASN A 130 -30.14 -37.02 17.67
C ASN A 130 -29.02 -37.70 16.83
N HIS A 131 -27.85 -37.96 17.43
CA HIS A 131 -26.70 -38.61 16.80
C HIS A 131 -27.02 -40.00 16.20
N MET A 132 -28.09 -40.66 16.66
CA MET A 132 -28.46 -42.00 16.18
C MET A 132 -29.21 -41.98 14.84
N ASP A 133 -29.73 -40.83 14.41
CA ASP A 133 -30.61 -40.73 13.24
C ASP A 133 -29.94 -40.03 12.04
N CYS A 134 -28.66 -39.65 12.13
CA CYS A 134 -27.94 -38.95 11.07
C CYS A 134 -27.00 -39.89 10.30
N ILE A 135 -27.29 -40.12 9.01
CA ILE A 135 -26.48 -40.97 8.11
C ILE A 135 -25.19 -40.26 7.63
N VAL A 136 -25.10 -38.93 7.78
CA VAL A 136 -23.98 -38.12 7.26
C VAL A 136 -22.91 -37.93 8.35
N LYS A 137 -21.70 -38.43 8.10
CA LYS A 137 -20.53 -38.16 8.96
C LYS A 137 -20.03 -36.74 8.70
N HIS A 138 -19.62 -36.04 9.76
CA HIS A 138 -19.21 -34.63 9.78
C HIS A 138 -18.12 -34.24 8.74
N GLU A 139 -17.38 -35.21 8.22
CA GLU A 139 -16.33 -35.04 7.21
C GLU A 139 -16.88 -34.88 5.78
N GLU A 140 -18.07 -35.42 5.48
CA GLU A 140 -18.67 -35.37 4.14
C GLU A 140 -19.40 -34.05 3.87
N ALA A 141 -19.98 -33.45 4.92
CA ALA A 141 -20.62 -32.13 4.84
C ALA A 141 -19.62 -30.99 4.60
N ASP A 142 -18.40 -31.09 5.16
CA ASP A 142 -17.31 -30.13 4.94
C ASP A 142 -16.85 -30.15 3.46
N ILE A 143 -16.74 -31.33 2.86
CA ILE A 143 -16.31 -31.52 1.46
C ILE A 143 -17.33 -30.95 0.47
N ILE A 144 -18.62 -31.23 0.69
CA ILE A 144 -19.71 -30.75 -0.17
C ILE A 144 -19.87 -29.23 -0.04
N SER A 145 -19.79 -28.69 1.18
CA SER A 145 -19.86 -27.25 1.44
C SER A 145 -18.71 -26.48 0.77
N TYR A 146 -17.46 -26.95 0.92
CA TYR A 146 -16.30 -26.28 0.30
C TYR A 146 -16.30 -26.40 -1.22
N MET A 147 -16.79 -27.51 -1.80
CA MET A 147 -16.90 -27.61 -3.27
C MET A 147 -18.01 -26.73 -3.84
N LEU A 148 -19.13 -26.56 -3.12
CA LEU A 148 -20.18 -25.59 -3.48
C LEU A 148 -19.68 -24.14 -3.39
N GLU A 149 -18.85 -23.82 -2.38
CA GLU A 149 -18.25 -22.49 -2.22
C GLU A 149 -17.17 -22.22 -3.30
N ALA A 150 -16.31 -23.21 -3.60
CA ALA A 150 -15.30 -23.11 -4.66
C ALA A 150 -15.94 -23.04 -6.07
N ALA A 151 -17.11 -23.64 -6.27
CA ALA A 151 -17.88 -23.54 -7.51
C ALA A 151 -18.57 -22.17 -7.69
N ARG A 152 -18.84 -21.43 -6.61
CA ARG A 152 -19.48 -20.10 -6.65
C ARG A 152 -18.52 -18.96 -7.02
N GLY A 153 -17.20 -19.19 -7.01
CA GLY A 153 -16.18 -18.16 -7.22
C GLY A 153 -16.02 -17.63 -8.65
N THR A 154 -16.46 -18.34 -9.69
CA THR A 154 -16.37 -17.87 -11.08
C THR A 154 -17.49 -18.46 -11.94
N HIS A 155 -18.21 -17.60 -12.67
CA HIS A 155 -19.32 -17.93 -13.55
C HIS A 155 -19.06 -19.19 -14.41
N HIS A 156 -20.06 -20.09 -14.43
CA HIS A 156 -20.19 -21.32 -15.22
C HIS A 156 -19.85 -22.64 -14.52
N THR A 157 -20.73 -23.09 -13.62
CA THR A 157 -21.22 -24.50 -13.51
C THR A 157 -22.21 -24.60 -12.36
N GLU A 158 -23.44 -24.99 -12.67
CA GLU A 158 -24.44 -25.37 -11.66
C GLU A 158 -24.14 -26.81 -11.20
N VAL A 159 -23.64 -26.95 -9.98
CA VAL A 159 -23.80 -28.23 -9.27
C VAL A 159 -25.29 -28.28 -8.91
N ALA A 160 -26.04 -29.25 -9.46
CA ALA A 160 -27.45 -29.42 -9.13
C ALA A 160 -27.62 -29.47 -7.60
N GLU A 161 -28.63 -28.77 -7.07
CA GLU A 161 -28.86 -28.63 -5.62
C GLU A 161 -29.19 -29.98 -4.91
N ASP A 162 -29.26 -31.06 -5.68
CA ASP A 162 -29.69 -32.40 -5.27
C ASP A 162 -28.54 -33.37 -4.94
N VAL A 163 -27.26 -32.95 -5.04
CA VAL A 163 -26.11 -33.84 -4.84
C VAL A 163 -25.78 -34.01 -3.35
N GLN A 164 -26.14 -35.16 -2.78
CA GLN A 164 -26.08 -35.49 -1.35
C GLN A 164 -24.83 -36.30 -0.93
N SER A 165 -24.03 -36.82 -1.87
CA SER A 165 -22.85 -37.64 -1.56
C SER A 165 -21.80 -37.63 -2.69
N VAL A 166 -20.52 -37.84 -2.35
CA VAL A 166 -19.40 -38.03 -3.30
C VAL A 166 -19.67 -39.20 -4.27
N LYS A 167 -20.52 -40.16 -3.90
CA LYS A 167 -20.97 -41.27 -4.77
C LYS A 167 -21.75 -40.81 -6.01
N GLN A 168 -22.38 -39.64 -5.95
CA GLN A 168 -23.22 -39.11 -7.03
C GLN A 168 -22.42 -38.29 -8.04
N PHE A 169 -21.10 -38.19 -7.86
CA PHE A 169 -20.23 -37.43 -8.74
C PHE A 169 -19.97 -38.20 -10.03
N THR A 170 -20.34 -37.61 -11.16
CA THR A 170 -19.96 -38.14 -12.47
C THR A 170 -18.47 -37.94 -12.70
N SER A 171 -17.86 -38.80 -13.52
CA SER A 171 -16.44 -38.68 -13.90
C SER A 171 -16.11 -37.32 -14.55
N GLU A 172 -17.11 -36.71 -15.19
CA GLU A 172 -17.04 -35.36 -15.76
C GLU A 172 -16.90 -34.28 -14.69
N LEU A 173 -17.73 -34.33 -13.65
CA LEU A 173 -17.66 -33.41 -12.51
C LEU A 173 -16.36 -33.56 -11.72
N ILE A 174 -15.84 -34.78 -11.58
CA ILE A 174 -14.59 -35.04 -10.85
C ILE A 174 -13.40 -34.44 -11.60
N VAL A 175 -13.30 -34.67 -12.91
CA VAL A 175 -12.22 -34.11 -13.73
C VAL A 175 -12.28 -32.58 -13.72
N GLU A 176 -13.47 -32.02 -13.86
CA GLU A 176 -13.67 -30.57 -13.82
C GLU A 176 -13.28 -29.96 -12.47
N ALA A 177 -13.73 -30.54 -11.36
CA ALA A 177 -13.40 -30.09 -10.01
C ALA A 177 -11.88 -30.12 -9.76
N VAL A 178 -11.22 -31.21 -10.14
CA VAL A 178 -9.77 -31.36 -9.96
C VAL A 178 -8.99 -30.37 -10.83
N VAL A 179 -9.35 -30.20 -12.11
CA VAL A 179 -8.71 -29.21 -13.00
C VAL A 179 -8.82 -27.79 -12.45
N ARG A 180 -10.00 -27.43 -11.92
CA ARG A 180 -10.23 -26.12 -11.30
C ARG A 180 -9.41 -25.94 -10.05
N CYS A 181 -9.39 -26.92 -9.14
CA CYS A 181 -8.56 -26.86 -7.95
C CYS A 181 -7.07 -26.67 -8.32
N VAL A 182 -6.55 -27.43 -9.29
CA VAL A 182 -5.17 -27.33 -9.74
C VAL A 182 -4.87 -25.96 -10.36
N ARG A 183 -5.79 -25.37 -11.14
CA ARG A 183 -5.63 -24.00 -11.68
C ARG A 183 -5.53 -22.94 -10.60
N VAL A 184 -6.33 -23.05 -9.55
CA VAL A 184 -6.32 -22.08 -8.44
C VAL A 184 -5.06 -22.25 -7.59
N ILE A 185 -4.61 -23.48 -7.37
CA ILE A 185 -3.39 -23.77 -6.60
C ILE A 185 -2.13 -23.34 -7.35
N ASN A 186 -2.03 -23.67 -8.64
CA ASN A 186 -0.90 -23.30 -9.49
C ASN A 186 -1.37 -22.97 -10.93
N PRO A 187 -1.51 -21.67 -11.25
CA PRO A 187 -1.99 -21.22 -12.57
C PRO A 187 -1.12 -21.69 -13.74
N ALA A 188 0.18 -21.88 -13.53
CA ALA A 188 1.11 -22.31 -14.58
C ALA A 188 0.90 -23.78 -14.96
N MET A 189 0.55 -24.64 -14.00
CA MET A 189 0.28 -26.07 -14.25
C MET A 189 -1.16 -26.32 -14.70
N GLY A 190 -2.13 -25.55 -14.16
CA GLY A 190 -3.54 -25.72 -14.51
C GLY A 190 -3.97 -25.11 -15.85
N GLY A 191 -3.19 -24.19 -16.42
CA GLY A 191 -3.49 -23.54 -17.71
C GLY A 191 -3.46 -24.47 -18.93
N GLY A 192 -2.73 -25.59 -18.85
CA GLY A 192 -2.64 -26.60 -19.91
C GLY A 192 -3.67 -27.73 -19.84
N LEU A 193 -4.51 -27.77 -18.80
CA LEU A 193 -5.45 -28.86 -18.55
C LEU A 193 -6.87 -28.46 -18.97
N SER A 194 -7.54 -29.28 -19.78
CA SER A 194 -8.94 -29.09 -20.18
C SER A 194 -9.90 -29.55 -19.07
N PRO A 195 -10.93 -28.76 -18.70
CA PRO A 195 -11.94 -29.14 -17.72
C PRO A 195 -12.99 -30.11 -18.32
N LEU A 196 -13.02 -30.25 -19.65
CA LEU A 196 -13.94 -31.12 -20.38
C LEU A 196 -13.25 -32.42 -20.80
N LEU A 197 -13.92 -33.56 -20.57
CA LEU A 197 -13.48 -34.86 -21.06
C LEU A 197 -13.76 -35.01 -22.57
N PRO A 198 -12.75 -35.36 -23.39
CA PRO A 198 -12.95 -35.64 -24.83
C PRO A 198 -13.86 -36.86 -25.07
N PRO A 199 -14.54 -36.98 -26.22
CA PRO A 199 -15.40 -38.14 -26.51
C PRO A 199 -14.64 -39.46 -26.74
N GLY A 200 -13.36 -39.41 -27.12
CA GLY A 200 -12.54 -40.60 -27.41
C GLY A 200 -11.75 -41.15 -26.22
N MET A 201 -11.81 -42.47 -25.97
CA MET A 201 -11.16 -43.12 -24.82
C MET A 201 -9.64 -42.92 -24.75
N SER A 202 -8.93 -42.89 -25.87
CA SER A 202 -7.48 -42.63 -25.90
C SER A 202 -7.13 -41.20 -25.47
N ALA A 203 -7.99 -40.24 -25.77
CA ALA A 203 -7.83 -38.85 -25.33
C ALA A 203 -8.19 -38.68 -23.84
N ARG A 204 -9.22 -39.38 -23.37
CA ARG A 204 -9.58 -39.47 -21.94
C ARG A 204 -8.43 -40.03 -21.10
N PHE A 205 -7.75 -41.08 -21.58
CA PHE A 205 -6.57 -41.64 -20.91
C PHE A 205 -5.44 -40.60 -20.75
N ARG A 206 -5.14 -39.84 -21.81
CA ARG A 206 -4.09 -38.80 -21.75
C ARG A 206 -4.42 -37.69 -20.76
N VAL A 207 -5.69 -37.26 -20.73
CA VAL A 207 -6.17 -36.24 -19.76
C VAL A 207 -6.07 -36.78 -18.33
N GLY A 208 -6.55 -38.00 -18.07
CA GLY A 208 -6.46 -38.64 -16.76
C GLY A 208 -5.02 -38.84 -16.28
N MET A 209 -4.09 -39.19 -17.18
CA MET A 209 -2.67 -39.32 -16.84
C MET A 209 -2.01 -37.96 -16.56
N SER A 210 -2.35 -36.93 -17.33
CA SER A 210 -1.82 -35.56 -17.14
C SER A 210 -2.31 -34.97 -15.81
N LEU A 211 -3.56 -35.26 -15.42
CA LEU A 211 -4.11 -34.87 -14.12
C LEU A 211 -3.45 -35.62 -12.97
N ALA A 212 -3.21 -36.92 -13.11
CA ALA A 212 -2.49 -37.70 -12.12
C ALA A 212 -1.09 -37.14 -11.88
N GLN A 213 -0.35 -36.82 -12.95
CA GLN A 213 0.98 -36.21 -12.87
C GLN A 213 0.92 -34.85 -12.17
N ALA A 214 -0.03 -33.99 -12.54
CA ALA A 214 -0.18 -32.67 -11.92
C ALA A 214 -0.47 -32.77 -10.40
N CYS A 215 -1.28 -33.74 -9.98
CA CYS A 215 -1.55 -33.99 -8.56
C CYS A 215 -0.34 -34.58 -7.82
N GLN A 216 0.46 -35.42 -8.47
CA GLN A 216 1.72 -35.94 -7.91
C GLN A 216 2.78 -34.84 -7.78
N ASP A 217 2.90 -33.95 -8.78
CA ASP A 217 3.81 -32.80 -8.75
C ASP A 217 3.42 -31.78 -7.65
N LEU A 218 2.12 -31.70 -7.32
CA LEU A 218 1.62 -30.95 -6.16
C LEU A 218 1.96 -31.61 -4.81
N GLY A 219 2.50 -32.83 -4.81
CA GLY A 219 2.96 -33.57 -3.64
C GLY A 219 1.94 -34.55 -3.04
N TYR A 220 0.95 -35.01 -3.82
CA TYR A 220 0.07 -36.07 -3.36
C TYR A 220 0.83 -37.40 -3.23
N LYS A 221 0.64 -38.10 -2.10
CA LYS A 221 1.41 -39.30 -1.73
C LYS A 221 0.74 -40.64 -2.06
N GLY A 222 -0.52 -40.63 -2.51
CA GLY A 222 -1.24 -41.84 -2.89
C GLY A 222 -1.00 -42.23 -4.35
N GLU A 223 -1.24 -43.50 -4.68
CA GLU A 223 -1.19 -43.99 -6.06
C GLU A 223 -2.35 -43.39 -6.86
N ILE A 224 -2.05 -42.45 -7.78
CA ILE A 224 -3.04 -41.87 -8.69
C ILE A 224 -2.70 -42.26 -10.11
N GLY A 225 -3.70 -42.72 -10.87
CA GLY A 225 -3.59 -42.93 -12.31
C GLY A 225 -4.84 -42.46 -13.06
N TYR A 226 -4.88 -42.71 -14.37
CA TYR A 226 -6.06 -42.39 -15.19
C TYR A 226 -7.34 -43.12 -14.69
N GLN A 227 -7.18 -44.28 -14.04
CA GLN A 227 -8.28 -45.07 -13.48
C GLN A 227 -9.00 -44.34 -12.35
N THR A 228 -8.29 -43.56 -11.53
CA THR A 228 -8.87 -42.80 -10.42
C THR A 228 -9.89 -41.76 -10.91
N PHE A 229 -9.71 -41.21 -12.11
CA PHE A 229 -10.60 -40.19 -12.69
C PHE A 229 -11.69 -40.78 -13.61
N LEU A 230 -11.39 -41.89 -14.31
CA LEU A 230 -12.30 -42.51 -15.28
C LEU A 230 -13.17 -43.62 -14.68
N TYR A 231 -12.66 -44.29 -13.65
CA TYR A 231 -13.28 -45.42 -12.93
C TYR A 231 -13.19 -45.17 -11.42
N SER A 232 -13.73 -44.02 -11.06
CA SER A 232 -13.74 -43.38 -9.76
C SER A 232 -14.08 -44.31 -8.58
N ASN A 233 -13.11 -44.54 -7.70
CA ASN A 233 -13.31 -45.19 -6.40
C ASN A 233 -13.51 -44.12 -5.31
N GLU A 234 -14.59 -44.25 -4.55
CA GLU A 234 -15.03 -43.27 -3.54
C GLU A 234 -13.97 -42.89 -2.48
N PRO A 235 -13.24 -43.84 -1.84
CA PRO A 235 -12.19 -43.50 -0.86
C PRO A 235 -11.00 -42.77 -1.50
N GLU A 236 -10.62 -43.12 -2.72
CA GLU A 236 -9.47 -42.54 -3.41
C GLU A 236 -9.76 -41.10 -3.85
N ILE A 237 -10.94 -40.86 -4.42
CA ILE A 237 -11.37 -39.51 -4.82
C ILE A 237 -11.60 -38.62 -3.61
N ARG A 238 -12.17 -39.15 -2.53
CA ARG A 238 -12.34 -38.40 -1.27
C ARG A 238 -10.99 -37.93 -0.73
N SER A 239 -10.00 -38.82 -0.71
CA SER A 239 -8.65 -38.49 -0.26
C SER A 239 -7.97 -37.47 -1.16
N LEU A 240 -8.17 -37.58 -2.48
CA LEU A 240 -7.64 -36.65 -3.47
C LEU A 240 -8.25 -35.25 -3.35
N LEU A 241 -9.58 -35.15 -3.28
CA LEU A 241 -10.28 -33.88 -3.15
C LEU A 241 -9.96 -33.20 -1.81
N MET A 242 -9.87 -33.96 -0.72
CA MET A 242 -9.42 -33.44 0.58
C MET A 242 -8.03 -32.82 0.50
N PHE A 243 -7.08 -33.53 -0.12
CA PHE A 243 -5.73 -32.99 -0.34
C PHE A 243 -5.74 -31.70 -1.16
N LEU A 244 -6.50 -31.67 -2.27
CA LEU A 244 -6.57 -30.48 -3.13
C LEU A 244 -7.22 -29.30 -2.39
N VAL A 245 -8.28 -29.53 -1.62
CA VAL A 245 -8.94 -28.51 -0.80
C VAL A 245 -8.01 -27.98 0.28
N GLU A 246 -7.18 -28.82 0.90
CA GLU A 246 -6.16 -28.37 1.86
C GLU A 246 -5.08 -27.49 1.22
N LYS A 247 -4.83 -27.65 -0.08
CA LYS A 247 -3.80 -26.92 -0.84
C LYS A 247 -4.34 -25.68 -1.55
N LEU A 248 -5.65 -25.52 -1.66
CA LEU A 248 -6.26 -24.32 -2.22
C LEU A 248 -5.79 -23.08 -1.43
N PRO A 249 -5.37 -22.00 -2.10
CA PRO A 249 -5.25 -20.71 -1.47
C PRO A 249 -6.61 -20.40 -0.85
N ARG A 250 -6.66 -20.23 0.47
CA ARG A 250 -7.85 -19.65 1.09
C ARG A 250 -7.99 -18.26 0.49
N GLU A 251 -8.93 -18.08 -0.43
CA GLU A 251 -9.41 -16.74 -0.74
C GLU A 251 -9.79 -16.13 0.59
N SER A 252 -9.01 -15.12 0.94
CA SER A 252 -9.11 -14.33 2.14
C SER A 252 -10.59 -14.10 2.44
N ALA A 253 -11.03 -14.46 3.66
CA ALA A 253 -12.09 -13.70 4.30
C ALA A 253 -11.80 -12.25 3.95
N GLU A 254 -12.77 -11.64 3.28
CA GLU A 254 -12.67 -10.37 2.58
C GLU A 254 -11.74 -9.40 3.30
N ALA A 255 -11.13 -8.50 2.54
CA ALA A 255 -10.54 -7.27 3.05
C ALA A 255 -11.58 -6.45 3.85
N SER A 256 -11.93 -6.96 5.02
CA SER A 256 -12.80 -6.41 6.03
C SER A 256 -11.86 -5.78 7.02
N ASP A 257 -12.09 -4.49 7.22
CA ASP A 257 -11.50 -3.58 8.19
C ASP A 257 -11.41 -4.16 9.61
N GLN A 258 -10.50 -5.11 9.84
CA GLN A 258 -9.79 -5.13 11.11
C GLN A 258 -8.70 -4.06 11.01
N PRO A 259 -8.53 -3.19 12.02
CA PRO A 259 -7.34 -2.37 12.10
C PRO A 259 -6.18 -3.35 12.29
N ALA A 260 -5.59 -3.76 11.17
CA ALA A 260 -4.32 -4.45 11.17
C ALA A 260 -3.43 -3.64 12.10
N GLY A 261 -2.91 -4.27 13.16
CA GLY A 261 -2.12 -3.55 14.16
C GLY A 261 -1.11 -2.66 13.45
N LYS A 262 -0.84 -1.46 13.95
CA LYS A 262 -0.05 -0.43 13.25
C LYS A 262 1.22 -0.98 12.56
N SER A 263 1.83 -2.00 13.16
CA SER A 263 2.94 -2.79 12.60
C SER A 263 2.62 -3.51 11.27
N ALA A 264 1.49 -4.21 11.16
CA ALA A 264 1.09 -4.92 9.94
C ALA A 264 0.69 -3.97 8.79
N VAL A 265 0.05 -2.84 9.10
CA VAL A 265 -0.20 -1.77 8.11
C VAL A 265 1.12 -1.18 7.64
N LEU A 266 2.03 -0.89 8.56
CA LEU A 266 3.36 -0.37 8.24
C LEU A 266 4.15 -1.36 7.41
N GLN A 267 4.18 -2.65 7.76
CA GLN A 267 4.87 -3.67 6.99
C GLN A 267 4.27 -3.84 5.59
N ARG A 268 2.95 -3.77 5.45
CA ARG A 268 2.28 -3.82 4.15
C ARG A 268 2.59 -2.57 3.31
N ALA A 269 2.62 -1.39 3.93
CA ALA A 269 3.02 -0.14 3.28
C ALA A 269 4.50 -0.15 2.87
N ILE A 270 5.39 -0.65 3.73
CA ILE A 270 6.82 -0.85 3.44
C ILE A 270 6.98 -1.82 2.28
N ALA A 271 6.31 -2.98 2.32
CA ALA A 271 6.37 -3.98 1.25
C ALA A 271 5.84 -3.43 -0.07
N ALA A 272 4.73 -2.69 -0.06
CA ALA A 272 4.18 -2.04 -1.24
C ALA A 272 5.15 -0.99 -1.81
N GLN A 273 5.77 -0.18 -0.93
CA GLN A 273 6.73 0.84 -1.34
C GLN A 273 8.02 0.22 -1.90
N ILE A 274 8.54 -0.84 -1.28
CA ILE A 274 9.70 -1.60 -1.78
C ILE A 274 9.36 -2.20 -3.15
N LYS A 275 8.19 -2.83 -3.30
CA LYS A 275 7.75 -3.41 -4.57
C LYS A 275 7.63 -2.34 -5.66
N ALA A 276 7.07 -1.17 -5.34
CA ALA A 276 6.98 -0.04 -6.25
C ALA A 276 8.36 0.50 -6.64
N GLN A 277 9.30 0.60 -5.70
CA GLN A 277 10.68 1.05 -5.97
C GLN A 277 11.48 0.04 -6.81
N LEU A 278 11.33 -1.26 -6.55
CA LEU A 278 11.99 -2.32 -7.31
C LEU A 278 11.43 -2.49 -8.73
N ALA A 279 10.16 -2.11 -8.95
CA ALA A 279 9.55 -2.11 -10.28
C ALA A 279 10.05 -0.98 -11.19
N LEU A 280 10.69 0.06 -10.64
CA LEU A 280 11.26 1.14 -11.43
C LEU A 280 12.63 0.74 -11.99
N PRO A 281 12.91 1.03 -13.28
CA PRO A 281 14.26 0.84 -13.82
C PRO A 281 15.24 1.75 -13.07
N TRP A 282 16.37 1.18 -12.65
CA TRP A 282 17.45 1.98 -12.08
C TRP A 282 18.09 2.81 -13.19
N LEU A 283 18.05 4.15 -13.04
CA LEU A 283 18.66 5.09 -13.98
C LEU A 283 19.80 5.84 -13.28
N PRO A 284 20.95 6.06 -13.97
CA PRO A 284 22.00 6.95 -13.48
C PRO A 284 21.45 8.34 -13.15
N PRO A 285 21.99 9.07 -12.15
CA PRO A 285 21.47 10.38 -11.73
C PRO A 285 21.29 11.38 -12.88
N ASN A 286 22.19 11.37 -13.86
CA ASN A 286 22.17 12.25 -15.02
C ASN A 286 21.05 11.93 -16.04
N CYS A 287 20.44 10.76 -15.92
CA CYS A 287 19.38 10.26 -16.79
C CYS A 287 18.00 10.23 -16.10
N ARG A 288 17.89 10.70 -14.85
CA ARG A 288 16.64 10.69 -14.09
C ARG A 288 15.74 11.86 -14.46
N LEU A 289 14.48 11.56 -14.77
CA LEU A 289 13.42 12.56 -14.92
C LEU A 289 13.05 13.17 -13.54
N PRO A 290 12.56 14.43 -13.49
CA PRO A 290 12.25 15.11 -12.23
C PRO A 290 11.32 14.36 -11.26
N LEU A 291 10.39 13.55 -11.80
CA LEU A 291 9.48 12.70 -11.02
C LEU A 291 10.19 11.51 -10.34
N LEU A 292 11.24 10.96 -10.98
CA LEU A 292 12.03 9.82 -10.49
C LEU A 292 13.07 10.23 -9.45
N CYS A 293 13.48 11.51 -9.44
CA CYS A 293 14.38 12.06 -8.42
C CYS A 293 13.76 12.08 -7.01
N LYS A 294 12.43 12.06 -6.89
CA LYS A 294 11.72 12.02 -5.60
C LYS A 294 11.63 10.61 -5.00
N THR A 295 11.66 9.57 -5.84
CA THR A 295 11.43 8.17 -5.42
C THR A 295 12.71 7.36 -5.30
N GLN A 296 13.74 7.70 -6.09
CA GLN A 296 15.08 7.12 -6.02
C GLN A 296 15.99 8.09 -5.26
N SER A 297 16.57 7.64 -4.15
CA SER A 297 17.16 8.50 -3.11
C SER A 297 17.95 9.71 -3.62
N ALA A 298 17.69 10.86 -3.01
CA ALA A 298 18.46 12.10 -3.13
C ALA A 298 19.71 12.08 -2.22
N GLY A 299 20.32 10.91 -2.02
CA GLY A 299 21.56 10.80 -1.24
C GLY A 299 22.74 11.37 -2.03
N PRO A 300 23.81 11.83 -1.35
CA PRO A 300 25.04 12.20 -2.03
C PRO A 300 25.55 11.00 -2.83
N SER A 301 25.59 11.14 -4.15
CA SER A 301 26.15 10.13 -5.04
C SER A 301 27.66 10.15 -4.89
N LEU A 302 28.18 9.26 -4.06
CA LEU A 302 29.63 9.07 -3.92
C LEU A 302 30.13 8.23 -5.08
N SER A 303 31.21 8.67 -5.72
CA SER A 303 31.91 7.86 -6.72
C SER A 303 32.32 6.53 -6.07
N PHE A 304 32.03 5.41 -6.74
CA PHE A 304 32.49 4.11 -6.27
C PHE A 304 34.02 4.11 -6.24
N ARG A 305 34.60 4.10 -5.04
CA ARG A 305 36.04 4.03 -4.81
C ARG A 305 36.31 2.99 -3.75
N ALA A 306 36.89 1.86 -4.17
CA ALA A 306 37.41 0.85 -3.27
C ALA A 306 38.89 1.11 -2.99
N GLN A 307 39.30 0.81 -1.77
CA GLN A 307 40.69 0.78 -1.32
C GLN A 307 41.00 -0.64 -0.80
N PRO A 308 42.23 -1.14 -0.96
CA PRO A 308 42.60 -2.44 -0.42
C PRO A 308 42.48 -2.43 1.10
N LEU A 309 41.77 -3.42 1.65
CA LEU A 309 41.59 -3.60 3.09
C LEU A 309 42.37 -4.82 3.58
N SER A 310 42.89 -4.71 4.79
CA SER A 310 43.61 -5.77 5.48
C SER A 310 42.71 -6.36 6.56
N LEU A 311 42.03 -7.47 6.24
CA LEU A 311 41.16 -8.18 7.18
C LEU A 311 41.93 -9.30 7.91
N PRO A 312 41.82 -9.41 9.24
CA PRO A 312 42.47 -10.49 10.00
C PRO A 312 41.89 -11.88 9.70
N TYR A 313 40.63 -11.95 9.23
CA TYR A 313 39.95 -13.16 8.80
C TYR A 313 39.73 -13.14 7.29
N SER A 314 40.77 -13.46 6.50
CA SER A 314 40.51 -13.90 5.13
C SER A 314 40.08 -15.35 5.19
N THR A 315 38.98 -15.67 4.50
CA THR A 315 38.28 -16.98 4.49
C THR A 315 39.13 -18.16 3.97
N LYS A 316 40.41 -17.94 3.68
CA LYS A 316 41.34 -18.95 3.22
C LYS A 316 42.54 -19.05 4.16
N SER A 317 42.40 -19.89 5.18
CA SER A 317 43.53 -20.56 5.79
C SER A 317 43.09 -21.88 6.41
N THR A 318 43.53 -22.95 5.77
CA THR A 318 43.91 -24.23 6.39
C THR A 318 44.35 -24.04 7.85
N GLY A 319 43.97 -24.95 8.76
CA GLY A 319 44.14 -24.87 10.21
C GLY A 319 45.58 -24.79 10.76
N LYS A 320 46.47 -24.00 10.16
CA LYS A 320 47.76 -23.59 10.69
C LYS A 320 47.57 -22.22 11.34
N THR A 321 48.01 -22.11 12.59
CA THR A 321 48.03 -20.85 13.32
C THR A 321 48.91 -19.84 12.57
N PRO A 322 48.45 -18.58 12.41
CA PRO A 322 49.26 -17.54 11.78
C PRO A 322 50.59 -17.35 12.54
N PRO A 323 51.67 -16.96 11.84
CA PRO A 323 52.96 -16.65 12.47
C PRO A 323 52.82 -15.62 13.59
N ARG A 324 53.68 -15.69 14.61
CA ARG A 324 53.61 -14.83 15.80
C ARG A 324 53.73 -13.35 15.43
N GLU A 325 54.58 -13.04 14.46
CA GLU A 325 54.81 -11.69 13.94
C GLU A 325 53.55 -11.12 13.27
N VAL A 326 52.78 -11.97 12.58
CA VAL A 326 51.51 -11.59 11.95
C VAL A 326 50.43 -11.33 13.00
N MET A 327 50.45 -12.06 14.11
CA MET A 327 49.53 -11.86 15.22
C MET A 327 49.85 -10.59 16.03
N GLU A 328 51.13 -10.28 16.23
CA GLU A 328 51.58 -9.03 16.85
C GLU A 328 51.24 -7.83 15.96
N TYR A 329 51.51 -7.90 14.65
CA TYR A 329 51.09 -6.86 13.69
C TYR A 329 49.57 -6.62 13.71
N ARG A 330 48.76 -7.68 13.71
CA ARG A 330 47.29 -7.58 13.75
C ARG A 330 46.75 -6.98 15.05
N ARG A 331 47.49 -7.09 16.15
CA ARG A 331 47.09 -6.60 17.46
C ARG A 331 47.54 -5.16 17.70
N ASP A 332 48.79 -4.86 17.35
CA ASP A 332 49.47 -3.66 17.83
C ASP A 332 49.62 -2.58 16.72
N VAL A 333 49.54 -2.96 15.44
CA VAL A 333 49.82 -2.05 14.30
C VAL A 333 48.63 -1.91 13.34
N LEU A 334 47.83 -2.96 13.15
CA LEU A 334 46.73 -2.95 12.20
C LEU A 334 45.55 -2.11 12.72
N LEU A 335 45.22 -1.05 11.98
CA LEU A 335 44.05 -0.23 12.27
C LEU A 335 42.74 -1.02 12.10
N PRO A 336 41.70 -0.72 12.89
CA PRO A 336 40.35 -1.26 12.67
C PRO A 336 39.89 -1.01 11.24
N VAL A 337 39.13 -1.94 10.67
CA VAL A 337 38.63 -1.89 9.28
C VAL A 337 37.91 -0.58 8.96
N THR A 338 37.25 0.01 9.96
CA THR A 338 36.55 1.29 9.85
C THR A 338 37.47 2.50 9.68
N ALA A 339 38.74 2.38 10.07
CA ALA A 339 39.77 3.41 10.04
C ALA A 339 40.89 3.15 9.01
N GLN A 340 40.85 2.02 8.28
CA GLN A 340 41.80 1.72 7.21
C GLN A 340 41.57 2.57 5.93
N PRO A 341 40.33 2.85 5.47
CA PRO A 341 40.10 3.72 4.33
C PRO A 341 40.35 5.20 4.67
N SER A 342 40.92 5.94 3.72
CA SER A 342 41.07 7.40 3.79
C SER A 342 39.74 8.18 3.87
N HIS A 343 38.62 7.57 3.46
CA HIS A 343 37.29 8.18 3.49
C HIS A 343 36.24 7.17 3.97
N GLN A 344 35.36 7.59 4.88
CA GLN A 344 34.32 6.73 5.45
C GLN A 344 33.34 6.18 4.40
N GLY A 345 33.08 6.95 3.33
CA GLY A 345 32.24 6.52 2.20
C GLY A 345 32.87 5.41 1.32
N ALA A 346 34.19 5.22 1.39
CA ALA A 346 34.89 4.16 0.65
C ALA A 346 34.84 2.81 1.37
N MET A 347 34.47 2.78 2.65
CA MET A 347 34.51 1.56 3.48
C MET A 347 33.65 0.44 2.91
N VAL A 348 32.39 0.73 2.59
CA VAL A 348 31.44 -0.26 2.09
C VAL A 348 31.86 -0.75 0.70
N ALA A 349 32.27 0.15 -0.18
CA ALA A 349 32.77 -0.21 -1.52
C ALA A 349 34.02 -1.11 -1.44
N SER A 350 34.93 -0.82 -0.52
CA SER A 350 36.16 -1.58 -0.29
C SER A 350 35.88 -2.98 0.25
N LEU A 351 34.98 -3.11 1.22
CA LEU A 351 34.54 -4.39 1.76
C LEU A 351 33.83 -5.25 0.70
N LEU A 352 32.92 -4.65 -0.06
CA LEU A 352 32.22 -5.35 -1.14
C LEU A 352 33.20 -5.82 -2.20
N GLN A 353 34.14 -4.98 -2.64
CA GLN A 353 35.14 -5.39 -3.63
C GLN A 353 36.05 -6.51 -3.13
N GLN A 354 36.47 -6.47 -1.86
CA GLN A 354 37.24 -7.57 -1.28
C GLN A 354 36.43 -8.87 -1.22
N HIS A 355 35.17 -8.83 -0.76
CA HIS A 355 34.30 -10.01 -0.74
C HIS A 355 34.02 -10.56 -2.14
N THR A 356 33.74 -9.69 -3.11
CA THR A 356 33.56 -10.10 -4.50
C THR A 356 34.81 -10.76 -5.06
N ALA A 357 36.01 -10.23 -4.76
CA ALA A 357 37.27 -10.83 -5.18
C ALA A 357 37.54 -12.18 -4.49
N GLU A 358 37.19 -12.34 -3.21
CA GLU A 358 37.33 -13.61 -2.49
C GLU A 358 36.39 -14.68 -3.07
N LEU A 359 35.13 -14.31 -3.35
CA LEU A 359 34.12 -15.18 -3.94
C LEU A 359 34.48 -15.55 -5.38
N SER A 360 34.89 -14.59 -6.21
CA SER A 360 35.30 -14.86 -7.59
C SER A 360 36.51 -15.79 -7.61
N ALA A 361 37.52 -15.54 -6.77
CA ALA A 361 38.69 -16.41 -6.67
C ALA A 361 38.36 -17.81 -6.10
N ALA A 362 37.30 -17.95 -5.29
CA ALA A 362 36.82 -19.25 -4.84
C ALA A 362 36.09 -20.00 -5.95
N GLN A 363 35.18 -19.33 -6.67
CA GLN A 363 34.44 -19.90 -7.78
C GLN A 363 35.35 -20.27 -8.96
N GLU A 364 36.31 -19.41 -9.31
CA GLU A 364 37.33 -19.70 -10.31
C GLU A 364 38.16 -20.91 -9.90
N TRP A 365 38.59 -20.97 -8.64
CA TRP A 365 39.30 -22.13 -8.11
C TRP A 365 38.46 -23.40 -8.18
N ASP A 366 37.20 -23.38 -7.76
CA ASP A 366 36.33 -24.56 -7.82
C ASP A 366 36.08 -25.00 -9.26
N SER A 367 35.90 -24.05 -10.18
CA SER A 367 35.73 -24.35 -11.61
C SER A 367 37.00 -24.97 -12.23
N GLU A 368 38.18 -24.44 -11.90
CA GLU A 368 39.47 -24.95 -12.37
C GLU A 368 39.79 -26.30 -11.73
N TRP A 369 39.51 -26.46 -10.44
CA TRP A 369 39.72 -27.70 -9.72
C TRP A 369 38.81 -28.80 -10.27
N ASN A 370 37.53 -28.52 -10.48
CA ASN A 370 36.58 -29.49 -11.00
C ASN A 370 36.84 -29.85 -12.48
N SER A 371 37.38 -28.94 -13.28
CA SER A 371 37.69 -29.19 -14.69
C SER A 371 39.07 -29.83 -14.93
N GLN A 372 40.13 -29.21 -14.42
CA GLN A 372 41.53 -29.60 -14.70
C GLN A 372 42.22 -30.23 -13.49
N GLY A 373 41.87 -29.79 -12.28
CA GLY A 373 42.44 -30.26 -11.02
C GLY A 373 42.16 -31.74 -10.76
N LEU A 374 40.89 -32.16 -10.84
CA LEU A 374 40.47 -33.56 -10.66
C LEU A 374 41.12 -34.51 -11.66
N LEU A 375 41.27 -34.07 -12.92
CA LEU A 375 41.93 -34.85 -13.98
C LEU A 375 43.45 -34.98 -13.76
N SER A 376 44.06 -34.08 -12.97
CA SER A 376 45.50 -34.08 -12.72
C SER A 376 45.97 -35.16 -11.75
N ARG A 377 45.05 -35.78 -10.98
CA ARG A 377 45.31 -36.77 -9.91
C ARG A 377 46.30 -36.31 -8.83
N LEU A 378 46.54 -35.02 -8.73
CA LEU A 378 47.36 -34.41 -7.68
C LEU A 378 46.49 -34.03 -6.49
N THR A 379 47.08 -33.84 -5.31
CA THR A 379 46.36 -33.18 -4.22
C THR A 379 46.15 -31.69 -4.54
N PRO A 380 45.13 -31.03 -3.95
CA PRO A 380 44.89 -29.60 -4.15
C PRO A 380 46.11 -28.71 -3.90
N GLU A 381 46.92 -29.07 -2.91
CA GLU A 381 48.13 -28.33 -2.53
C GLU A 381 49.27 -28.53 -3.55
N GLU A 382 49.49 -29.76 -4.02
CA GLU A 382 50.49 -30.08 -5.05
C GLU A 382 50.11 -29.50 -6.42
N TYR A 383 48.82 -29.48 -6.74
CA TYR A 383 48.33 -28.85 -7.96
C TYR A 383 48.60 -27.33 -7.94
N ARG A 384 48.31 -26.66 -6.82
CA ARG A 384 48.61 -25.23 -6.63
C ARG A 384 50.10 -24.94 -6.73
N SER A 385 50.96 -25.73 -6.09
CA SER A 385 52.42 -25.53 -6.14
C SER A 385 52.98 -25.74 -7.54
N ARG A 386 52.48 -26.76 -8.27
CA ARG A 386 52.88 -27.02 -9.66
C ARG A 386 52.37 -25.94 -10.62
N LYS A 387 51.17 -25.41 -10.42
CA LYS A 387 50.64 -24.27 -11.19
C LYS A 387 51.47 -23.02 -10.94
N LEU A 388 51.77 -22.72 -9.68
CA LEU A 388 52.56 -21.54 -9.28
C LEU A 388 54.00 -21.58 -9.81
N THR A 389 54.65 -22.75 -9.80
CA THR A 389 55.98 -22.92 -10.39
C THR A 389 55.97 -22.77 -11.91
N ARG A 390 54.95 -23.30 -12.60
CA ARG A 390 54.75 -23.09 -14.05
C ARG A 390 54.53 -21.62 -14.40
N LEU A 391 53.69 -20.93 -13.64
CA LEU A 391 53.43 -19.50 -13.81
C LEU A 391 54.69 -18.67 -13.57
N HIS A 392 55.42 -18.91 -12.48
CA HIS A 392 56.69 -18.24 -12.22
C HIS A 392 57.71 -18.47 -13.33
N LYS A 393 57.82 -19.70 -13.84
CA LYS A 393 58.70 -20.00 -14.97
C LYS A 393 58.29 -19.20 -16.22
N ARG A 394 56.99 -19.14 -16.53
CA ARG A 394 56.47 -18.39 -17.67
C ARG A 394 56.66 -16.88 -17.53
N ILE A 395 56.40 -16.32 -16.35
CA ILE A 395 56.64 -14.90 -16.05
C ILE A 395 58.13 -14.58 -16.18
N LYS A 396 59.02 -15.44 -15.65
CA LYS A 396 60.47 -15.27 -15.77
C LYS A 396 60.97 -15.35 -17.21
N GLU A 397 60.39 -16.23 -18.02
CA GLU A 397 60.67 -16.34 -19.46
C GLU A 397 60.22 -15.07 -20.21
N GLN A 398 59.03 -14.56 -19.89
CA GLN A 398 58.44 -13.37 -20.52
C GLN A 398 59.15 -12.07 -20.13
N LEU A 399 59.56 -11.93 -18.87
CA LEU A 399 60.37 -10.79 -18.44
C LEU A 399 61.75 -10.80 -19.12
N ARG A 400 62.33 -11.98 -19.36
CA ARG A 400 63.58 -12.13 -20.14
C ARG A 400 63.37 -11.78 -21.62
N SER A 401 62.28 -12.20 -22.24
CA SER A 401 61.99 -11.85 -23.64
C SER A 401 61.69 -10.36 -23.82
N ALA A 402 61.07 -9.71 -22.83
CA ALA A 402 60.84 -8.26 -22.83
C ALA A 402 62.11 -7.44 -22.59
N SER A 403 63.17 -8.03 -22.02
CA SER A 403 64.47 -7.36 -21.83
C SER A 403 65.47 -7.60 -22.98
N SER A 404 65.12 -8.43 -23.97
CA SER A 404 66.00 -8.77 -25.10
C SER A 404 65.79 -7.97 -26.39
N ASP A 405 64.96 -6.91 -26.40
CA ASP A 405 64.89 -5.97 -27.52
C ASP A 405 65.67 -4.67 -27.24
N PRO A 406 66.96 -4.59 -27.65
CA PRO A 406 67.57 -3.35 -28.03
C PRO A 406 67.84 -3.33 -29.55
N SER A 407 67.25 -2.34 -30.22
CA SER A 407 67.74 -1.67 -31.43
C SER A 407 68.03 -2.51 -32.68
N GLN A 408 67.13 -2.46 -33.67
CA GLN A 408 67.50 -2.09 -35.05
C GLN A 408 66.38 -1.32 -35.74
N GLU A 409 66.76 -0.17 -36.30
CA GLU A 409 65.93 0.77 -37.05
C GLU A 409 65.48 0.19 -38.40
N SER A 410 64.24 0.45 -38.78
CA SER A 410 63.90 0.93 -40.13
C SER A 410 62.45 1.41 -40.19
N SER A 411 62.32 2.73 -40.29
CA SER A 411 61.30 3.49 -41.02
C SER A 411 60.03 2.75 -41.47
N SER A 412 58.90 3.06 -40.83
CA SER A 412 57.60 3.34 -41.49
C SER A 412 56.52 3.74 -40.49
N GLY A 413 55.89 4.90 -40.71
CA GLY A 413 54.46 5.13 -40.47
C GLY A 413 53.94 5.18 -39.04
N VAL A 414 53.67 6.40 -38.57
CA VAL A 414 52.76 6.71 -37.45
C VAL A 414 51.45 5.92 -37.56
N SER A 415 51.12 5.12 -36.55
CA SER A 415 49.75 4.72 -36.21
C SER A 415 49.65 4.15 -34.78
N GLY A 416 48.90 4.83 -33.91
CA GLY A 416 48.14 4.24 -32.79
C GLY A 416 48.93 3.70 -31.59
N SER A 417 49.22 4.56 -30.62
CA SER A 417 49.73 4.21 -29.27
C SER A 417 48.72 3.44 -28.37
N SER A 418 47.72 2.77 -28.95
CA SER A 418 46.79 1.89 -28.21
C SER A 418 46.86 0.41 -28.64
N SER A 419 47.61 0.09 -29.70
CA SER A 419 47.78 -1.29 -30.18
C SER A 419 48.73 -2.11 -29.28
N ASP A 420 49.68 -1.44 -28.65
CA ASP A 420 50.81 -2.10 -27.96
C ASP A 420 50.37 -2.83 -26.68
N LEU A 421 49.43 -2.24 -25.92
CA LEU A 421 48.86 -2.88 -24.74
C LEU A 421 47.93 -4.04 -25.10
N ALA A 422 47.20 -3.94 -26.22
CA ALA A 422 46.32 -5.00 -26.69
C ALA A 422 47.11 -6.22 -27.15
N GLN A 423 48.24 -5.99 -27.83
CA GLN A 423 49.16 -7.03 -28.30
C GLN A 423 49.88 -7.72 -27.13
N LEU A 424 50.23 -6.95 -26.09
CA LEU A 424 50.77 -7.46 -24.83
C LEU A 424 49.72 -8.27 -24.05
N LEU A 425 48.45 -7.84 -24.00
CA LEU A 425 47.35 -8.59 -23.36
C LEU A 425 46.98 -9.87 -24.12
N LEU A 426 47.05 -9.87 -25.45
CA LEU A 426 46.86 -11.05 -26.29
C LEU A 426 47.93 -12.12 -26.05
N SER A 427 49.16 -11.72 -25.68
CA SER A 427 50.23 -12.66 -25.30
C SER A 427 49.95 -13.43 -23.99
N PHE A 428 49.09 -12.89 -23.11
CA PHE A 428 48.63 -13.55 -21.89
C PHE A 428 47.46 -14.51 -22.14
N GLN A 429 46.76 -14.37 -23.27
CA GLN A 429 45.64 -15.22 -23.64
C GLN A 429 46.17 -16.51 -24.30
N GLY A 430 46.26 -17.57 -23.50
CA GLY A 430 46.82 -18.85 -23.92
C GLY A 430 46.12 -19.43 -25.15
N SER A 431 46.88 -19.64 -26.23
CA SER A 431 46.48 -20.56 -27.29
C SER A 431 46.83 -21.99 -26.89
N ALA A 432 45.85 -22.89 -27.05
CA ALA A 432 45.97 -24.34 -26.90
C ALA A 432 46.87 -24.94 -28.00
N PRO A 433 47.39 -26.17 -27.85
CA PRO A 433 48.51 -26.66 -28.64
C PRO A 433 48.05 -27.12 -30.03
N GLY A 434 48.58 -26.48 -31.06
CA GLY A 434 48.53 -26.96 -32.43
C GLY A 434 49.96 -27.04 -32.96
N ASP A 435 50.33 -28.23 -33.43
CA ASP A 435 51.59 -28.55 -34.11
C ASP A 435 52.03 -27.45 -35.08
N HIS A 436 53.33 -27.14 -35.11
CA HIS A 436 54.16 -27.12 -36.33
C HIS A 436 55.59 -26.65 -36.00
N LEU A 437 56.51 -27.63 -36.03
CA LEU A 437 57.85 -27.59 -36.62
C LEU A 437 58.85 -26.48 -36.20
N LEU A 438 59.91 -26.93 -35.52
CA LEU A 438 61.22 -26.28 -35.40
C LEU A 438 61.75 -25.78 -36.76
N PRO A 439 62.63 -24.76 -36.74
CA PRO A 439 64.02 -25.09 -37.06
C PRO A 439 65.08 -24.50 -36.12
N LYS A 440 66.13 -25.31 -35.97
CA LYS A 440 67.54 -25.06 -35.59
C LYS A 440 68.00 -23.66 -36.03
N GLY A 441 68.76 -22.84 -35.30
CA GLY A 441 69.79 -23.06 -34.26
C GLY A 441 71.07 -22.35 -34.73
N THR A 442 71.86 -21.71 -33.84
CA THR A 442 73.32 -21.55 -34.03
C THR A 442 74.03 -21.08 -32.76
N HIS A 443 75.04 -21.89 -32.42
CA HIS A 443 76.21 -21.63 -31.58
C HIS A 443 76.88 -20.27 -31.84
N PHE A 444 77.30 -19.55 -30.79
CA PHE A 444 78.68 -19.07 -30.66
C PHE A 444 79.00 -18.74 -29.20
N THR A 445 80.00 -19.42 -28.67
CA THR A 445 80.68 -19.18 -27.39
C THR A 445 81.79 -18.13 -27.60
N HIS A 446 81.87 -17.09 -26.78
CA HIS A 446 83.15 -16.48 -26.44
C HIS A 446 83.16 -15.83 -25.06
N THR A 447 84.24 -16.12 -24.34
CA THR A 447 84.56 -15.85 -22.94
C THR A 447 85.53 -14.66 -22.84
N GLN A 448 85.44 -13.82 -21.78
CA GLN A 448 86.56 -13.18 -21.04
C GLN A 448 85.97 -12.14 -20.04
N LYS A 449 86.11 -12.28 -18.70
CA LYS A 449 87.23 -11.89 -17.78
C LYS A 449 87.38 -10.35 -17.67
N PHE A 450 87.54 -9.64 -16.54
CA PHE A 450 87.89 -9.92 -15.12
C PHE A 450 87.62 -8.67 -14.22
N THR A 451 87.31 -8.89 -12.92
CA THR A 451 87.61 -8.16 -11.63
C THR A 451 88.03 -6.67 -11.54
N PHE A 452 87.45 -5.96 -10.55
CA PHE A 452 88.21 -5.31 -9.44
C PHE A 452 87.32 -5.02 -8.20
N THR A 453 87.88 -5.20 -7.00
CA THR A 453 87.32 -5.04 -5.64
C THR A 453 88.20 -4.07 -4.83
N GLN A 454 87.60 -3.23 -3.96
CA GLN A 454 88.10 -2.71 -2.65
C GLN A 454 87.38 -1.39 -2.30
N ASP A 455 87.16 -0.97 -1.06
CA ASP A 455 87.03 -1.59 0.28
C ASP A 455 86.50 -0.48 1.23
N PRO A 456 85.74 -0.78 2.30
CA PRO A 456 85.21 0.20 3.25
C PRO A 456 86.03 0.27 4.55
N GLY A 457 86.62 1.43 4.84
CA GLY A 457 87.33 1.63 6.11
C GLY A 457 87.91 3.03 6.33
N VAL A 458 87.08 4.07 6.49
CA VAL A 458 87.54 5.39 7.02
C VAL A 458 86.51 6.13 7.93
N LEU A 459 85.25 5.71 8.08
CA LEU A 459 84.26 6.54 8.80
C LEU A 459 84.00 6.19 10.28
N VAL A 460 84.93 5.50 10.94
CA VAL A 460 84.85 5.18 12.39
C VAL A 460 85.62 6.19 13.28
N GLN A 461 86.18 7.27 12.72
CA GLN A 461 87.10 8.16 13.47
C GLN A 461 86.63 9.61 13.67
N GLN A 462 85.32 9.86 13.65
CA GLN A 462 84.75 11.19 13.98
C GLN A 462 83.65 11.15 15.06
N MET A 463 83.67 10.13 15.92
CA MET A 463 82.70 9.95 17.02
C MET A 463 83.30 10.00 18.45
N ALA A 464 84.48 10.61 18.65
CA ALA A 464 85.16 10.54 19.97
C ALA A 464 85.88 11.83 20.43
N ALA A 465 85.28 13.03 20.27
CA ALA A 465 85.95 14.28 20.70
C ALA A 465 85.06 15.46 21.16
N VAL A 466 83.91 15.23 21.82
CA VAL A 466 83.20 16.33 22.54
C VAL A 466 82.60 15.84 23.86
N ALA A 467 83.39 15.08 24.63
CA ALA A 467 83.09 14.74 26.02
C ALA A 467 84.30 15.18 26.87
N SER A 468 84.43 16.47 27.14
CA SER A 468 85.30 17.06 28.19
C SER A 468 85.23 18.60 28.16
N SER A 469 84.35 19.20 28.97
CA SER A 469 84.63 20.45 29.72
C SER A 469 83.36 20.94 30.43
N MET A 470 83.21 20.50 31.68
CA MET A 470 82.49 21.27 32.69
C MET A 470 83.36 22.47 33.10
N PRO A 471 82.75 23.58 33.53
CA PRO A 471 83.22 24.23 34.75
C PRO A 471 82.10 24.35 35.78
N LEU A 472 82.34 23.78 36.97
CA LEU A 472 81.60 24.10 38.17
C LEU A 472 82.01 25.49 38.66
N GLY A 473 81.05 26.38 38.86
CA GLY A 473 81.22 27.65 39.57
C GLY A 473 79.88 28.11 40.11
N GLY A 474 79.67 27.94 41.42
CA GLY A 474 78.42 28.28 42.10
C GLY A 474 78.09 29.77 42.02
N LYS A 475 76.86 30.06 41.58
CA LYS A 475 76.20 31.37 41.65
C LYS A 475 74.74 31.14 42.02
N SER A 476 74.18 31.99 42.88
CA SER A 476 72.83 31.81 43.44
C SER A 476 71.74 31.91 42.37
N GLU A 477 70.60 31.26 42.62
CA GLU A 477 69.49 31.07 41.68
C GLU A 477 68.97 32.35 41.00
N GLY A 478 69.25 33.53 41.56
CA GLY A 478 68.84 34.83 40.98
C GLY A 478 69.67 35.31 39.78
N GLU A 479 70.97 34.97 39.69
CA GLU A 479 71.83 35.38 38.56
C GLU A 479 71.68 34.44 37.34
N VAL A 480 71.35 33.17 37.59
CA VAL A 480 71.05 32.18 36.55
C VAL A 480 69.73 32.52 35.84
N GLN A 481 68.72 32.99 36.59
CA GLN A 481 67.44 33.42 36.00
C GLN A 481 67.59 34.65 35.10
N ALA A 482 68.40 35.64 35.49
CA ALA A 482 68.62 36.83 34.65
C ALA A 482 69.34 36.51 33.34
N SER A 483 70.39 35.66 33.40
CA SER A 483 71.13 35.24 32.19
C SER A 483 70.30 34.32 31.29
N GLN A 484 69.44 33.47 31.87
CA GLN A 484 68.48 32.65 31.11
C GLN A 484 67.41 33.51 30.43
N GLN A 485 66.93 34.57 31.10
CA GLN A 485 65.92 35.47 30.54
C GLN A 485 66.47 36.27 29.33
N GLU A 486 67.74 36.69 29.40
CA GLU A 486 68.42 37.40 28.30
C GLU A 486 68.72 36.47 27.11
N GLU A 487 69.12 35.23 27.38
CA GLU A 487 69.27 34.20 26.33
C GLU A 487 67.91 33.88 25.67
N LEU A 488 66.83 33.72 26.44
CA LEU A 488 65.48 33.51 25.93
C LEU A 488 65.02 34.70 25.07
N ALA A 489 65.25 35.94 25.50
CA ALA A 489 64.93 37.13 24.71
C ALA A 489 65.71 37.16 23.38
N SER A 490 66.99 36.78 23.38
CA SER A 490 67.80 36.72 22.16
C SER A 490 67.36 35.62 21.19
N LEU A 491 66.85 34.50 21.72
CA LEU A 491 66.30 33.40 20.92
C LEU A 491 64.91 33.75 20.38
N GLU A 492 64.09 34.47 21.14
CA GLU A 492 62.83 35.03 20.69
C GLU A 492 63.03 36.02 19.54
N GLU A 493 64.04 36.90 19.62
CA GLU A 493 64.37 37.83 18.52
C GLU A 493 64.83 37.09 17.26
N LYS A 494 65.68 36.06 17.40
CA LYS A 494 66.11 35.22 16.27
C LYS A 494 64.94 34.44 15.66
N LEU A 495 64.02 33.93 16.49
CA LEU A 495 62.81 33.26 16.03
C LEU A 495 61.89 34.23 15.28
N GLN A 496 61.75 35.48 15.74
CA GLN A 496 61.00 36.52 15.03
C GLN A 496 61.64 36.87 13.68
N GLN A 497 62.98 36.97 13.60
CA GLN A 497 63.69 37.21 12.34
C GLN A 497 63.51 36.04 11.35
N VAL A 498 63.60 34.80 11.82
CA VAL A 498 63.37 33.62 10.99
C VAL A 498 61.91 33.55 10.53
N ALA A 499 60.95 33.89 11.39
CA ALA A 499 59.54 33.95 11.02
C ALA A 499 59.30 34.99 9.92
N LEU A 500 59.86 36.20 10.04
CA LEU A 500 59.78 37.24 9.00
C LEU A 500 60.39 36.79 7.67
N HIS A 501 61.51 36.07 7.71
CA HIS A 501 62.15 35.55 6.49
C HIS A 501 61.32 34.43 5.85
N ILE A 502 60.68 33.57 6.65
CA ILE A 502 59.73 32.56 6.16
C ILE A 502 58.53 33.24 5.50
N ASP A 503 57.99 34.31 6.09
CA ASP A 503 56.88 35.06 5.51
C ASP A 503 57.27 35.70 4.17
N GLN A 504 58.45 36.31 4.08
CA GLN A 504 58.98 36.86 2.82
C GLN A 504 59.15 35.78 1.75
N LEU A 505 59.75 34.64 2.07
CA LEU A 505 59.89 33.53 1.13
C LEU A 505 58.53 32.98 0.71
N THR A 506 57.56 32.94 1.63
CA THR A 506 56.19 32.51 1.36
C THR A 506 55.52 33.46 0.37
N ASP A 507 55.72 34.77 0.51
CA ASP A 507 55.17 35.76 -0.42
C ASP A 507 55.85 35.72 -1.79
N HIS A 508 57.17 35.51 -1.85
CA HIS A 508 57.89 35.26 -3.10
C HIS A 508 57.40 33.98 -3.80
N MET A 509 57.14 32.90 -3.05
CA MET A 509 56.56 31.67 -3.60
C MET A 509 55.16 31.90 -4.15
N LYS A 510 54.30 32.67 -3.45
CA LYS A 510 52.98 33.06 -3.97
C LYS A 510 53.11 33.84 -5.28
N GLN A 511 54.02 34.81 -5.34
CA GLN A 511 54.24 35.61 -6.55
C GLN A 511 54.73 34.74 -7.72
N MET A 512 55.68 33.82 -7.48
CA MET A 512 56.16 32.90 -8.50
C MET A 512 55.07 31.92 -8.96
N ASN A 513 54.22 31.44 -8.04
CA ASN A 513 53.09 30.58 -8.41
C ASN A 513 52.08 31.32 -9.29
N LEU A 514 51.85 32.62 -9.05
CA LEU A 514 50.99 33.44 -9.90
C LEU A 514 51.58 33.64 -11.30
N THR A 515 52.89 33.89 -11.43
CA THR A 515 53.54 34.03 -12.74
C THR A 515 53.55 32.72 -13.52
N VAL A 516 53.81 31.59 -12.85
CA VAL A 516 53.71 30.25 -13.45
C VAL A 516 52.27 29.98 -13.93
N ALA A 517 51.26 30.32 -13.13
CA ALA A 517 49.86 30.18 -13.53
C ALA A 517 49.50 31.05 -14.76
N GLN A 518 50.02 32.28 -14.83
CA GLN A 518 49.82 33.17 -15.99
C GLN A 518 50.47 32.59 -17.26
N VAL A 519 51.76 32.21 -17.19
CA VAL A 519 52.49 31.66 -18.34
C VAL A 519 51.89 30.33 -18.82
N THR A 520 51.46 29.47 -17.90
CA THR A 520 50.80 28.20 -18.27
C THR A 520 49.47 28.42 -18.97
N ASN A 521 48.69 29.42 -18.59
CA ASN A 521 47.46 29.78 -19.29
C ASN A 521 47.75 30.36 -20.68
N GLU A 522 48.72 31.27 -20.81
CA GLU A 522 49.12 31.79 -22.12
C GLU A 522 49.62 30.71 -23.09
N LEU A 523 50.35 29.71 -22.57
CA LEU A 523 50.80 28.57 -23.38
C LEU A 523 49.61 27.74 -23.89
N LYS A 524 48.63 27.45 -23.03
CA LYS A 524 47.39 26.75 -23.43
C LYS A 524 46.64 27.51 -24.52
N ASP A 525 46.50 28.82 -24.37
CA ASP A 525 45.82 29.66 -25.36
C ASP A 525 46.56 29.66 -26.71
N ARG A 526 47.90 29.73 -26.68
CA ARG A 526 48.72 29.63 -27.90
C ARG A 526 48.66 28.24 -28.55
N GLU A 527 48.64 27.17 -27.76
CA GLU A 527 48.48 25.81 -28.27
C GLU A 527 47.14 25.62 -28.97
N LEU A 528 46.05 26.09 -28.35
CA LEU A 528 44.72 26.00 -28.92
C LEU A 528 44.61 26.81 -30.22
N GLY A 529 45.14 28.03 -30.23
CA GLY A 529 45.22 28.85 -31.45
C GLY A 529 46.10 28.22 -32.55
N ASN A 530 47.17 27.51 -32.19
CA ASN A 530 47.99 26.77 -33.15
C ASN A 530 47.27 25.55 -33.73
N GLN A 531 46.49 24.83 -32.92
CA GLN A 531 45.66 23.72 -33.41
C GLN A 531 44.59 24.20 -34.40
N GLU A 532 43.90 25.31 -34.09
CA GLU A 532 42.93 25.91 -35.01
C GLU A 532 43.58 26.37 -36.33
N LYS A 533 44.75 27.01 -36.25
CA LYS A 533 45.51 27.42 -37.44
C LYS A 533 46.02 26.22 -38.24
N ALA A 534 46.44 25.15 -37.59
CA ALA A 534 46.85 23.92 -38.24
C ALA A 534 45.68 23.25 -38.97
N GLY A 535 44.51 23.16 -38.33
CA GLY A 535 43.27 22.69 -38.96
C GLY A 535 42.88 23.55 -40.17
N THR A 536 42.91 24.88 -40.00
CA THR A 536 42.64 25.81 -41.10
C THR A 536 43.64 25.66 -42.25
N ARG A 537 44.93 25.48 -41.94
CA ARG A 537 45.97 25.25 -42.96
C ARG A 537 45.73 23.92 -43.69
N LEU A 538 45.31 22.86 -42.98
CA LEU A 538 45.02 21.57 -43.58
C LEU A 538 43.85 21.67 -44.56
N VAL A 539 42.74 22.30 -44.16
CA VAL A 539 41.58 22.52 -45.03
C VAL A 539 41.96 23.37 -46.24
N LYS A 540 42.73 24.46 -46.04
CA LYS A 540 43.20 25.30 -47.15
C LYS A 540 44.11 24.53 -48.11
N LYS A 541 45.02 23.69 -47.60
CA LYS A 541 45.88 22.83 -48.42
C LYS A 541 45.04 21.85 -49.24
N GLN A 542 44.11 21.14 -48.61
CA GLN A 542 43.19 20.23 -49.31
C GLN A 542 42.34 20.97 -50.36
N THR A 543 41.90 22.19 -50.08
CA THR A 543 41.15 23.01 -51.03
C THR A 543 42.01 23.37 -52.25
N VAL A 544 43.28 23.76 -52.02
CA VAL A 544 44.24 24.07 -53.09
C VAL A 544 44.55 22.83 -53.94
N ASP A 545 44.71 21.67 -53.31
CA ASP A 545 44.98 20.39 -53.99
C ASP A 545 43.80 19.97 -54.89
N LEU A 546 42.58 20.43 -54.61
CA LEU A 546 41.36 20.13 -55.37
C LEU A 546 41.05 21.13 -56.50
N LEU A 547 41.76 22.27 -56.59
CA LEU A 547 41.57 23.30 -57.62
C LEU A 547 41.87 22.85 -59.07
N PRO A 548 42.83 21.94 -59.35
CA PRO A 548 43.12 21.51 -60.72
C PRO A 548 41.91 20.90 -61.46
N ASP A 549 40.97 20.30 -60.73
CA ASP A 549 39.72 19.71 -61.25
C ASP A 549 38.47 20.35 -60.60
N ALA A 550 38.47 21.68 -60.45
CA ALA A 550 37.46 22.40 -59.68
C ALA A 550 36.00 22.15 -60.13
N GLU A 551 35.72 22.15 -61.44
CA GLU A 551 34.35 21.99 -61.96
C GLU A 551 33.79 20.59 -61.71
N ASN A 552 34.59 19.55 -61.96
CA ASN A 552 34.21 18.16 -61.71
C ASN A 552 34.04 17.87 -60.21
N ASN A 553 34.91 18.43 -59.37
CA ASN A 553 34.83 18.28 -57.91
C ASN A 553 33.62 19.02 -57.33
N LEU A 554 33.31 20.22 -57.85
CA LEU A 554 32.12 20.97 -57.45
C LEU A 554 30.84 20.21 -57.80
N ALA A 555 30.74 19.65 -59.00
CA ALA A 555 29.58 18.84 -59.41
C ALA A 555 29.38 17.61 -58.50
N LYS A 556 30.47 16.90 -58.17
CA LYS A 556 30.42 15.75 -57.24
C LYS A 556 29.98 16.16 -55.82
N LEU A 557 30.48 17.30 -55.33
CA LEU A 557 30.11 17.83 -54.01
C LEU A 557 28.65 18.30 -54.00
N GLN A 558 28.17 18.96 -55.05
CA GLN A 558 26.76 19.33 -55.19
C GLN A 558 25.85 18.10 -55.15
N MET A 559 26.18 17.05 -55.92
CA MET A 559 25.44 15.78 -55.89
C MET A 559 25.45 15.12 -54.50
N LEU A 560 26.58 15.18 -53.79
CA LEU A 560 26.69 14.62 -52.44
C LEU A 560 25.88 15.43 -51.43
N VAL A 561 25.89 16.77 -51.55
CA VAL A 561 25.10 17.68 -50.72
C VAL A 561 23.61 17.47 -50.98
N GLU A 562 23.18 17.42 -52.25
CA GLU A 562 21.79 17.14 -52.63
C GLU A 562 21.34 15.76 -52.14
N GLY A 563 22.15 14.73 -52.32
CA GLY A 563 21.87 13.39 -51.78
C GLY A 563 21.80 13.38 -50.25
N SER A 564 22.65 14.15 -49.56
CA SER A 564 22.59 14.30 -48.10
C SER A 564 21.34 15.06 -47.64
N ALA A 565 20.94 16.11 -48.35
CA ALA A 565 19.74 16.90 -48.05
C ALA A 565 18.47 16.05 -48.24
N GLN A 566 18.40 15.29 -49.34
CA GLN A 566 17.31 14.33 -49.57
C GLN A 566 17.24 13.26 -48.48
N ARG A 567 18.37 12.73 -48.03
CA ARG A 567 18.42 11.79 -46.89
C ARG A 567 17.88 12.43 -45.61
N VAL A 568 18.27 13.66 -45.29
CA VAL A 568 17.76 14.38 -44.10
C VAL A 568 16.26 14.59 -44.18
N VAL A 569 15.72 14.99 -45.33
CA VAL A 569 14.27 15.14 -45.55
C VAL A 569 13.55 13.80 -45.38
N SER A 570 14.11 12.71 -45.93
CA SER A 570 13.52 11.37 -45.78
C SER A 570 13.49 10.90 -44.32
N LEU A 571 14.56 11.17 -43.55
CA LEU A 571 14.64 10.85 -42.13
C LEU A 571 13.66 11.70 -41.31
N ALA A 572 13.51 13.00 -41.63
CA ALA A 572 12.53 13.86 -41.00
C ALA A 572 11.10 13.36 -41.24
N SER A 573 10.78 12.91 -42.46
CA SER A 573 9.47 12.31 -42.78
C SER A 573 9.23 11.01 -42.00
N GLN A 574 10.23 10.14 -41.89
CA GLN A 574 10.14 8.92 -41.09
C GLN A 574 9.97 9.23 -39.60
N TRP A 575 10.71 10.21 -39.09
CA TRP A 575 10.58 10.69 -37.72
C TRP A 575 9.18 11.21 -37.43
N GLU A 576 8.61 12.04 -38.31
CA GLU A 576 7.30 12.63 -38.09
C GLU A 576 6.18 11.58 -38.07
N LYS A 577 6.30 10.53 -38.89
CA LYS A 577 5.40 9.36 -38.87
C LYS A 577 5.37 8.65 -37.52
N HIS A 578 6.50 8.60 -36.80
CA HIS A 578 6.58 8.00 -35.47
C HIS A 578 6.26 9.00 -34.35
N ARG A 579 6.67 10.26 -34.50
CA ARG A 579 6.46 11.30 -33.49
C ARG A 579 4.98 11.60 -33.29
N THR A 580 4.23 11.73 -34.37
CA THR A 580 2.80 12.08 -34.33
C THR A 580 1.97 11.12 -33.46
N PRO A 581 1.99 9.79 -33.66
CA PRO A 581 1.24 8.86 -32.82
C PRO A 581 1.73 8.83 -31.37
N LEU A 582 3.04 9.03 -31.13
CA LEU A 582 3.56 9.12 -29.76
C LEU A 582 3.06 10.37 -29.02
N ILE A 583 2.95 11.50 -29.71
CA ILE A 583 2.38 12.73 -29.13
C ILE A 583 0.89 12.55 -28.84
N GLU A 584 0.16 11.90 -29.76
CA GLU A 584 -1.27 11.65 -29.57
C GLU A 584 -1.52 10.70 -28.40
N GLU A 585 -0.75 9.60 -28.27
CA GLU A 585 -0.80 8.72 -27.10
C GLU A 585 -0.41 9.44 -25.81
N HIS A 586 0.63 10.29 -25.84
CA HIS A 586 0.99 11.09 -24.67
C HIS A 586 -0.15 12.04 -24.26
N ARG A 587 -0.81 12.67 -25.23
CA ARG A 587 -1.98 13.53 -24.98
C ARG A 587 -3.14 12.71 -24.39
N ARG A 588 -3.44 11.55 -24.97
CA ARG A 588 -4.49 10.63 -24.50
C ARG A 588 -4.24 10.14 -23.07
N LEU A 589 -3.01 9.72 -22.77
CA LEU A 589 -2.61 9.30 -21.43
C LEU A 589 -2.70 10.45 -20.42
N LYS A 590 -2.31 11.67 -20.82
CA LYS A 590 -2.45 12.85 -19.97
C LYS A 590 -3.91 13.16 -19.64
N GLU A 591 -4.79 13.05 -20.62
CA GLU A 591 -6.24 13.24 -20.44
C GLU A 591 -6.84 12.18 -19.51
N LEU A 592 -6.43 10.91 -19.66
CA LEU A 592 -6.83 9.83 -18.76
C LEU A 592 -6.37 10.08 -17.32
N CYS A 593 -5.13 10.51 -17.11
CA CYS A 593 -4.64 10.86 -15.77
C CYS A 593 -5.45 12.01 -15.16
N THR A 594 -5.73 13.07 -15.92
CA THR A 594 -6.53 14.20 -15.41
C THR A 594 -7.97 13.78 -15.07
N ASN A 595 -8.57 12.90 -15.86
CA ASN A 595 -9.90 12.38 -15.58
C ASN A 595 -9.92 11.53 -14.31
N GLN A 596 -8.91 10.67 -14.13
CA GLN A 596 -8.75 9.86 -12.92
C GLN A 596 -8.52 10.74 -11.67
N ASP A 597 -7.75 11.82 -11.79
CA ASP A 597 -7.55 12.79 -10.71
C ASP A 597 -8.86 13.52 -10.35
N MET A 598 -9.66 13.89 -11.34
CA MET A 598 -10.99 14.50 -11.11
C MET A 598 -11.96 13.51 -10.45
N GLU A 599 -12.01 12.26 -10.91
CA GLU A 599 -12.86 11.22 -10.33
C GLU A 599 -12.45 10.90 -8.89
N SER A 600 -11.16 10.75 -8.62
CA SER A 600 -10.67 10.51 -7.25
C SER A 600 -10.97 11.70 -6.33
N SER A 601 -10.84 12.94 -6.82
CA SER A 601 -11.21 14.14 -6.06
C SER A 601 -12.71 14.17 -5.73
N ARG A 602 -13.56 13.81 -6.69
CA ARG A 602 -15.00 13.69 -6.50
C ARG A 602 -15.33 12.61 -5.45
N GLN A 603 -14.75 11.42 -5.56
CA GLN A 603 -14.93 10.34 -4.58
C GLN A 603 -14.49 10.77 -3.18
N LEU A 604 -13.37 11.48 -3.06
CA LEU A 604 -12.93 12.04 -1.78
C LEU A 604 -13.90 13.07 -1.20
N SER A 605 -14.53 13.88 -2.04
CA SER A 605 -15.58 14.82 -1.60
C SER A 605 -16.83 14.08 -1.10
N GLU A 606 -17.26 13.04 -1.82
CA GLU A 606 -18.39 12.20 -1.42
C GLU A 606 -18.12 11.48 -0.08
N ILE A 607 -16.90 10.93 0.11
CA ILE A 607 -16.48 10.33 1.39
C ILE A 607 -16.51 11.34 2.53
N LYS A 608 -16.04 12.58 2.31
CA LYS A 608 -16.09 13.64 3.32
C LYS A 608 -17.53 13.96 3.73
N GLU A 609 -18.44 14.07 2.75
CA GLU A 609 -19.85 14.32 3.02
C GLU A 609 -20.49 13.17 3.81
N LEU A 610 -20.18 11.92 3.45
CA LEU A 610 -20.63 10.74 4.20
C LEU A 610 -20.10 10.72 5.64
N HIS A 611 -18.83 11.07 5.85
CA HIS A 611 -18.27 11.18 7.20
C HIS A 611 -18.95 12.26 8.04
N GLU A 612 -19.33 13.40 7.43
CA GLU A 612 -20.08 14.44 8.13
C GLU A 612 -21.47 13.93 8.53
N LYS A 613 -22.19 13.28 7.61
CA LYS A 613 -23.50 12.66 7.89
C LYS A 613 -23.44 11.59 8.98
N ILE A 614 -22.39 10.77 9.00
CA ILE A 614 -22.16 9.78 10.06
C ILE A 614 -21.94 10.47 11.39
N ARG A 615 -21.13 11.54 11.43
CA ARG A 615 -20.88 12.31 12.66
C ARG A 615 -22.17 12.93 13.20
N GLU A 616 -22.95 13.60 12.35
CA GLU A 616 -24.24 14.17 12.73
C GLU A 616 -25.21 13.10 13.26
N SER A 617 -25.26 11.93 12.61
CA SER A 617 -26.10 10.81 13.05
C SER A 617 -25.66 10.27 14.40
N ALA A 618 -24.35 10.13 14.63
CA ALA A 618 -23.79 9.70 15.90
C ALA A 618 -24.08 10.71 17.03
N GLU A 619 -23.98 12.01 16.77
CA GLU A 619 -24.35 13.05 17.73
C GLU A 619 -25.84 13.03 18.05
N LYS A 620 -26.71 12.89 17.04
CA LYS A 620 -28.16 12.74 17.22
C LYS A 620 -28.47 11.49 18.05
N ALA A 621 -27.78 10.37 17.81
CA ALA A 621 -27.94 9.15 18.60
C ALA A 621 -27.52 9.37 20.05
N LYS A 622 -26.38 10.02 20.30
CA LYS A 622 -25.89 10.33 21.65
C LYS A 622 -26.86 11.24 22.41
N LYS A 623 -27.39 12.29 21.76
CA LYS A 623 -28.42 13.18 22.34
C LYS A 623 -29.71 12.41 22.69
N LYS A 624 -30.14 11.49 21.83
CA LYS A 624 -31.31 10.63 22.10
C LYS A 624 -31.04 9.65 23.24
N GLU A 625 -29.83 9.10 23.34
CA GLU A 625 -29.46 8.20 24.44
C GLU A 625 -29.43 8.93 25.79
N THR A 626 -28.92 10.16 25.83
CA THR A 626 -28.97 10.99 27.05
C THR A 626 -30.40 11.31 27.45
N LEU A 627 -31.25 11.67 26.49
CA LEU A 627 -32.67 11.92 26.74
C LEU A 627 -33.39 10.65 27.24
N TYR A 628 -33.09 9.50 26.64
CA TYR A 628 -33.65 8.22 27.06
C TYR A 628 -33.29 7.88 28.52
N LYS A 629 -32.04 8.12 28.92
CA LYS A 629 -31.60 7.93 30.33
C LYS A 629 -32.34 8.89 31.27
N GLN A 630 -32.54 10.15 30.88
CA GLN A 630 -33.33 11.12 31.65
C GLN A 630 -34.78 10.65 31.80
N LEU A 631 -35.42 10.23 30.72
CA LEU A 631 -36.81 9.76 30.72
C LEU A 631 -37.01 8.48 31.55
N ILE A 632 -36.03 7.56 31.57
CA ILE A 632 -36.08 6.40 32.46
C ILE A 632 -36.06 6.85 33.92
N ALA A 633 -35.15 7.76 34.29
CA ALA A 633 -35.05 8.25 35.66
C ALA A 633 -36.35 8.98 36.09
N GLU A 634 -36.96 9.76 35.20
CA GLU A 634 -38.27 10.39 35.44
C GLU A 634 -39.39 9.35 35.58
N LEU A 635 -39.37 8.29 34.79
CA LEU A 635 -40.36 7.20 34.86
C LEU A 635 -40.24 6.39 36.17
N GLU A 636 -39.02 6.18 36.68
CA GLU A 636 -38.80 5.55 37.99
C GLU A 636 -39.36 6.39 39.15
N ASN A 637 -39.40 7.72 38.98
CA ASN A 637 -39.91 8.67 39.97
C ASN A 637 -41.43 8.92 39.89
N LEU A 638 -42.11 8.41 38.84
CA LEU A 638 -43.55 8.61 38.64
C LEU A 638 -44.41 7.61 39.46
N PRO A 639 -45.59 8.01 39.98
CA PRO A 639 -46.50 7.09 40.65
C PRO A 639 -47.00 5.99 39.68
N LYS A 640 -46.98 4.73 40.15
CA LYS A 640 -47.29 3.53 39.34
C LYS A 640 -48.79 3.21 39.21
N ASP A 641 -49.67 4.13 39.60
CA ASP A 641 -51.12 3.88 39.70
C ASP A 641 -51.84 3.77 38.34
N VAL A 642 -51.25 4.32 37.27
CA VAL A 642 -51.84 4.24 35.92
C VAL A 642 -51.00 3.29 35.06
N SER A 643 -51.65 2.24 34.53
CA SER A 643 -51.00 1.24 33.69
C SER A 643 -50.49 1.87 32.40
N ARG A 644 -49.29 1.42 31.96
CA ARG A 644 -48.69 1.86 30.69
C ARG A 644 -49.67 1.78 29.53
N SER A 645 -50.51 0.73 29.49
CA SER A 645 -51.53 0.52 28.46
C SER A 645 -52.55 1.65 28.38
N ALA A 646 -52.95 2.26 29.50
CA ALA A 646 -53.87 3.40 29.50
C ALA A 646 -53.24 4.63 28.82
N TYR A 647 -51.95 4.90 29.08
CA TYR A 647 -51.22 5.96 28.38
C TYR A 647 -51.02 5.63 26.89
N THR A 648 -50.66 4.39 26.54
CA THR A 648 -50.50 4.02 25.12
C THR A 648 -51.80 4.12 24.35
N LEU A 649 -52.93 3.70 24.94
CA LEU A 649 -54.25 3.83 24.31
C LEU A 649 -54.63 5.30 24.11
N ARG A 650 -54.44 6.14 25.13
CA ARG A 650 -54.69 7.58 25.02
C ARG A 650 -53.79 8.26 24.00
N ILE A 651 -52.51 7.88 23.92
CA ILE A 651 -51.58 8.40 22.91
C ILE A 651 -52.00 7.93 21.51
N LEU A 652 -52.39 6.67 21.33
CA LEU A 652 -52.85 6.15 20.04
C LEU A 652 -54.15 6.83 19.60
N GLU A 653 -55.05 7.12 20.54
CA GLU A 653 -56.27 7.90 20.29
C GLU A 653 -55.92 9.33 19.86
N ILE A 654 -55.01 10.01 20.57
CA ILE A 654 -54.51 11.34 20.19
C ILE A 654 -53.85 11.29 18.80
N VAL A 655 -53.02 10.29 18.51
CA VAL A 655 -52.37 10.12 17.20
C VAL A 655 -53.42 9.86 16.11
N GLY A 656 -54.45 9.07 16.40
CA GLY A 656 -55.58 8.86 15.50
C GLY A 656 -56.34 10.15 15.21
N ASN A 657 -56.59 10.96 16.24
CA ASN A 657 -57.25 12.25 16.11
C ASN A 657 -56.38 13.24 15.31
N ILE A 658 -55.06 13.29 15.55
CA ILE A 658 -54.13 14.11 14.77
C ILE A 658 -54.11 13.69 13.30
N LYS A 659 -54.16 12.39 13.00
CA LYS A 659 -54.24 11.91 11.62
C LYS A 659 -55.53 12.36 10.94
N LYS A 660 -56.68 12.20 11.59
CA LYS A 660 -57.97 12.68 11.09
C LYS A 660 -57.95 14.20 10.86
N GLN A 661 -57.43 14.97 11.82
CA GLN A 661 -57.26 16.41 11.67
C GLN A 661 -56.37 16.77 10.48
N LYS A 662 -55.26 16.05 10.25
CA LYS A 662 -54.40 16.29 9.08
C LYS A 662 -55.10 16.00 7.77
N GLU A 663 -55.89 14.93 7.71
CA GLU A 663 -56.70 14.59 6.53
C GLU A 663 -57.74 15.68 6.26
N GLU A 664 -58.44 16.14 7.31
CA GLU A 664 -59.39 17.26 7.23
C GLU A 664 -58.72 18.57 6.82
N ILE A 665 -57.56 18.93 7.39
CA ILE A 665 -56.79 20.11 6.98
C ILE A 665 -56.37 20.00 5.51
N THR A 666 -55.93 18.82 5.07
CA THR A 666 -55.53 18.60 3.67
C THR A 666 -56.72 18.76 2.73
N LYS A 667 -57.90 18.28 3.14
CA LYS A 667 -59.16 18.49 2.43
C LYS A 667 -59.52 19.97 2.37
N ILE A 668 -59.52 20.68 3.50
CA ILE A 668 -59.80 22.12 3.57
C ILE A 668 -58.82 22.90 2.68
N LEU A 669 -57.53 22.55 2.66
CA LEU A 669 -56.54 23.19 1.79
C LEU A 669 -56.78 22.92 0.30
N SER A 670 -57.27 21.73 -0.05
CA SER A 670 -57.68 21.41 -1.42
C SER A 670 -58.87 22.25 -1.83
N ASP A 671 -59.92 22.26 -1.00
CA ASP A 671 -61.16 23.02 -1.23
C ASP A 671 -60.85 24.53 -1.31
N THR A 672 -59.95 25.04 -0.46
CA THR A 672 -59.48 26.44 -0.50
C THR A 672 -58.74 26.75 -1.80
N LYS A 673 -57.90 25.84 -2.30
CA LYS A 673 -57.21 26.02 -3.60
C LYS A 673 -58.18 25.98 -4.77
N GLU A 674 -59.22 25.15 -4.70
CA GLU A 674 -60.27 25.06 -5.71
C GLU A 674 -61.09 26.36 -5.74
N LEU A 675 -61.56 26.82 -4.57
CA LEU A 675 -62.24 28.11 -4.43
C LEU A 675 -61.38 29.27 -4.95
N GLN A 676 -60.08 29.30 -4.63
CA GLN A 676 -59.19 30.35 -5.14
C GLN A 676 -59.07 30.32 -6.68
N LYS A 677 -59.05 29.13 -7.30
CA LYS A 677 -59.04 29.00 -8.76
C LYS A 677 -60.36 29.46 -9.36
N GLU A 678 -61.49 29.12 -8.76
CA GLU A 678 -62.81 29.58 -9.20
C GLU A 678 -62.93 31.11 -9.12
N ILE A 679 -62.52 31.71 -8.00
CA ILE A 679 -62.46 33.16 -7.82
C ILE A 679 -61.61 33.78 -8.94
N ASN A 680 -60.37 33.34 -9.11
CA ASN A 680 -59.48 33.89 -10.14
C ASN A 680 -60.04 33.72 -11.56
N ASN A 681 -60.69 32.59 -11.85
CA ASN A 681 -61.31 32.34 -13.15
C ASN A 681 -62.51 33.26 -13.39
N LEU A 682 -63.36 33.47 -12.38
CA LEU A 682 -64.49 34.38 -12.45
C LEU A 682 -64.05 35.84 -12.57
N THR A 683 -63.08 36.29 -11.78
CA THR A 683 -62.48 37.63 -11.88
C THR A 683 -61.89 37.85 -13.27
N GLY A 684 -61.08 36.91 -13.78
CA GLY A 684 -60.51 37.02 -15.12
C GLY A 684 -61.55 36.92 -16.24
N LYS A 685 -62.70 36.24 -16.02
CA LYS A 685 -63.82 36.25 -16.96
C LYS A 685 -64.53 37.61 -16.94
N LEU A 686 -64.77 38.17 -15.75
CA LEU A 686 -65.37 39.51 -15.56
C LEU A 686 -64.56 40.57 -16.31
N ASP A 687 -63.25 40.65 -16.07
CA ASP A 687 -62.36 41.65 -16.70
C ASP A 687 -62.37 41.55 -18.23
N ARG A 688 -62.26 40.32 -18.77
CA ARG A 688 -62.30 40.11 -20.24
C ARG A 688 -63.65 40.49 -20.83
N THR A 689 -64.75 40.11 -20.17
CA THR A 689 -66.10 40.48 -20.65
C THR A 689 -66.34 41.98 -20.56
N PHE A 690 -65.83 42.64 -19.52
CA PHE A 690 -65.93 44.09 -19.39
C PHE A 690 -65.11 44.78 -20.47
N ALA A 691 -63.85 44.40 -20.70
CA ALA A 691 -63.00 45.01 -21.72
C ALA A 691 -63.61 44.94 -23.14
N VAL A 692 -64.19 43.79 -23.51
CA VAL A 692 -64.88 43.64 -24.80
C VAL A 692 -66.13 44.51 -24.87
N THR A 693 -66.92 44.56 -23.79
CA THR A 693 -68.14 45.37 -23.73
C THR A 693 -67.81 46.87 -23.76
N ASP A 694 -66.79 47.30 -23.01
CA ASP A 694 -66.27 48.66 -22.98
C ASP A 694 -65.78 49.09 -24.38
N GLU A 695 -65.00 48.26 -25.08
CA GLU A 695 -64.51 48.59 -26.42
C GLU A 695 -65.65 48.69 -27.46
N LEU A 696 -66.59 47.75 -27.44
CA LEU A 696 -67.73 47.76 -28.38
C LEU A 696 -68.64 48.96 -28.15
N VAL A 697 -69.03 49.21 -26.90
CA VAL A 697 -69.90 50.34 -26.56
C VAL A 697 -69.19 51.67 -26.79
N PHE A 698 -67.88 51.75 -26.55
CA PHE A 698 -67.08 52.95 -26.84
C PHE A 698 -66.99 53.26 -28.34
N LYS A 699 -66.83 52.24 -29.20
CA LYS A 699 -66.83 52.41 -30.67
C LYS A 699 -68.14 53.00 -31.17
N ASP A 700 -69.27 52.53 -30.64
CA ASP A 700 -70.60 52.99 -31.06
C ASP A 700 -71.00 54.32 -30.41
N ALA A 701 -70.52 54.60 -29.19
CA ALA A 701 -70.70 55.89 -28.50
C ALA A 701 -70.07 57.10 -29.21
N LYS A 702 -69.14 56.86 -30.15
CA LYS A 702 -68.60 57.93 -31.02
C LYS A 702 -69.60 58.40 -32.06
N LYS A 703 -70.56 57.54 -32.46
CA LYS A 703 -71.49 57.78 -33.57
C LYS A 703 -72.87 58.25 -33.09
N ASP A 704 -73.32 57.79 -31.93
CA ASP A 704 -74.68 58.03 -31.41
C ASP A 704 -74.65 58.57 -29.97
N GLU A 705 -75.35 59.68 -29.72
CA GLU A 705 -75.43 60.35 -28.41
C GLU A 705 -76.18 59.50 -27.37
N SER A 706 -77.13 58.67 -27.81
CA SER A 706 -77.84 57.75 -26.92
C SER A 706 -76.90 56.67 -26.36
N VAL A 707 -76.05 56.09 -27.23
CA VAL A 707 -75.03 55.09 -26.86
C VAL A 707 -73.94 55.71 -25.99
N ARG A 708 -73.64 57.01 -26.17
CA ARG A 708 -72.72 57.75 -25.29
C ARG A 708 -73.24 57.87 -23.85
N LYS A 709 -74.55 58.05 -23.64
CA LYS A 709 -75.14 57.98 -22.30
C LYS A 709 -75.06 56.56 -21.73
N SER A 710 -75.36 55.54 -22.54
CA SER A 710 -75.21 54.13 -22.14
C SER A 710 -73.78 53.76 -21.76
N TYR A 711 -72.76 54.29 -22.46
CA TYR A 711 -71.35 54.13 -22.11
C TYR A 711 -71.02 54.69 -20.72
N LYS A 712 -71.50 55.91 -20.42
CA LYS A 712 -71.33 56.52 -19.08
C LYS A 712 -72.00 55.69 -17.99
N TYR A 713 -73.19 55.14 -18.26
CA TYR A 713 -73.86 54.25 -17.31
C TYR A 713 -73.11 52.93 -17.13
N LEU A 714 -72.53 52.36 -18.19
CA LEU A 714 -71.72 51.15 -18.11
C LEU A 714 -70.44 51.36 -17.28
N ALA A 715 -69.72 52.46 -17.52
CA ALA A 715 -68.53 52.82 -16.74
C ALA A 715 -68.88 53.06 -15.26
N ALA A 716 -69.96 53.80 -14.98
CA ALA A 716 -70.44 54.04 -13.62
C ALA A 716 -70.89 52.75 -12.93
N LEU A 717 -71.53 51.82 -13.65
CA LEU A 717 -71.92 50.52 -13.13
C LEU A 717 -70.70 49.70 -12.72
N HIS A 718 -69.68 49.63 -13.58
CA HIS A 718 -68.45 48.91 -13.29
C HIS A 718 -67.70 49.50 -12.09
N GLU A 719 -67.64 50.83 -12.00
CA GLU A 719 -67.04 51.51 -10.84
C GLU A 719 -67.80 51.23 -9.54
N ASN A 720 -69.13 51.29 -9.56
CA ASN A 720 -69.95 50.93 -8.40
C ASN A 720 -69.80 49.45 -8.01
N CYS A 721 -69.71 48.53 -8.98
CA CYS A 721 -69.48 47.11 -8.71
C CYS A 721 -68.08 46.87 -8.11
N ASN A 722 -67.05 47.57 -8.58
CA ASN A 722 -65.71 47.50 -7.99
C ASN A 722 -65.68 48.04 -6.57
N GLN A 723 -66.36 49.17 -6.31
CA GLN A 723 -66.52 49.68 -4.94
C GLN A 723 -67.24 48.69 -4.04
N LEU A 724 -68.29 48.02 -4.56
CA LEU A 724 -69.01 46.99 -3.81
C LEU A 724 -68.10 45.80 -3.47
N ILE A 725 -67.32 45.29 -4.43
CA ILE A 725 -66.34 44.22 -4.21
C ILE A 725 -65.35 44.63 -3.11
N GLN A 726 -64.78 45.85 -3.20
CA GLN A 726 -63.86 46.36 -2.19
C GLN A 726 -64.51 46.42 -0.80
N THR A 727 -65.73 46.95 -0.67
CA THR A 727 -66.41 46.97 0.64
C THR A 727 -66.69 45.58 1.20
N ILE A 728 -66.96 44.58 0.35
CA ILE A 728 -67.14 43.18 0.80
C ILE A 728 -65.81 42.61 1.29
N GLU A 729 -64.71 42.85 0.58
CA GLU A 729 -63.37 42.44 1.00
C GLU A 729 -62.96 43.09 2.33
N ASP A 730 -63.17 44.41 2.46
CA ASP A 730 -62.89 45.20 3.66
C ASP A 730 -63.73 44.71 4.85
N THR A 731 -65.01 44.41 4.63
CA THR A 731 -65.88 43.81 5.65
C THR A 731 -65.34 42.43 6.07
N GLY A 732 -64.84 41.64 5.12
CA GLY A 732 -64.22 40.34 5.40
C GLY A 732 -62.91 40.44 6.19
N THR A 733 -62.11 41.51 6.01
CA THR A 733 -60.94 41.78 6.87
C THR A 733 -61.35 42.18 8.27
N ILE A 734 -62.31 43.11 8.41
CA ILE A 734 -62.77 43.58 9.71
C ILE A 734 -63.39 42.44 10.52
N LEU A 735 -64.18 41.56 9.90
CA LEU A 735 -64.75 40.39 10.59
C LEU A 735 -63.69 39.42 11.10
N ARG A 736 -62.56 39.26 10.38
CA ARG A 736 -61.42 38.45 10.86
C ARG A 736 -60.74 39.12 12.04
N GLU A 737 -60.47 40.42 11.97
CA GLU A 737 -59.87 41.17 13.07
C GLU A 737 -60.76 41.16 14.33
N ILE A 738 -62.08 41.30 14.17
CA ILE A 738 -63.04 41.19 15.29
C ILE A 738 -62.89 39.82 15.95
N ARG A 739 -62.87 38.74 15.16
CA ARG A 739 -62.74 37.38 15.69
C ARG A 739 -61.41 37.13 16.39
N ASP A 740 -60.31 37.65 15.85
CA ASP A 740 -58.99 37.54 16.47
C ASP A 740 -58.93 38.30 17.81
N LEU A 741 -59.58 39.48 17.88
CA LEU A 741 -59.71 40.25 19.12
C LEU A 741 -60.62 39.54 20.14
N GLU A 742 -61.71 38.92 19.69
CA GLU A 742 -62.58 38.10 20.55
C GLU A 742 -61.81 36.91 21.14
N GLU A 743 -61.00 36.21 20.34
CA GLU A 743 -60.16 35.11 20.80
C GLU A 743 -59.10 35.57 21.82
N GLN A 744 -58.50 36.75 21.61
CA GLN A 744 -57.59 37.37 22.58
C GLN A 744 -58.29 37.72 23.90
N ILE A 745 -59.50 38.26 23.85
CA ILE A 745 -60.30 38.54 25.04
C ILE A 745 -60.61 37.24 25.79
N GLU A 746 -60.95 36.17 25.07
CA GLU A 746 -61.27 34.89 25.67
C GLU A 746 -60.04 34.22 26.32
N THR A 747 -58.87 34.33 25.70
CA THR A 747 -57.60 33.86 26.29
C THR A 747 -57.22 34.64 27.54
N GLU A 748 -57.32 35.97 27.53
CA GLU A 748 -57.06 36.80 28.72
C GLU A 748 -58.05 36.53 29.86
N ASN A 749 -59.34 36.33 29.54
CA ASN A 749 -60.33 35.90 30.53
C ASN A 749 -60.01 34.51 31.10
N GLY A 750 -59.52 33.58 30.28
CA GLY A 750 -59.11 32.24 30.68
C GLY A 750 -57.92 32.21 31.66
N ASN A 751 -57.04 33.20 31.59
CA ASN A 751 -55.84 33.29 32.43
C ASN A 751 -56.13 33.59 33.91
N LYS A 752 -57.39 33.88 34.29
CA LYS A 752 -57.83 34.16 35.68
C LYS A 752 -56.94 35.18 36.39
N THR A 753 -56.36 36.12 35.65
CA THR A 753 -55.41 37.13 36.14
C THR A 753 -56.01 37.95 37.27
N VAL A 754 -57.27 38.35 37.13
CA VAL A 754 -58.04 39.06 38.18
C VAL A 754 -58.17 38.22 39.46
N ALA A 755 -58.62 36.97 39.36
CA ALA A 755 -58.77 36.10 40.53
C ALA A 755 -57.43 35.75 41.20
N ASN A 756 -56.34 35.69 40.42
CA ASN A 756 -54.99 35.50 40.97
C ASN A 756 -54.49 36.76 41.68
N LEU A 757 -54.75 37.95 41.13
CA LEU A 757 -54.42 39.22 41.78
C LEU A 757 -55.24 39.43 43.06
N GLU A 758 -56.51 39.04 43.07
CA GLU A 758 -57.36 39.06 44.28
C GLU A 758 -56.80 38.15 45.38
N ARG A 759 -56.38 36.92 45.03
CA ARG A 759 -55.75 35.99 45.98
C ARG A 759 -54.44 36.54 46.55
N ILE A 760 -53.58 37.11 45.70
CA ILE A 760 -52.32 37.74 46.14
C ILE A 760 -52.61 38.93 47.08
N LEU A 761 -53.66 39.70 46.81
CA LEU A 761 -54.07 40.81 47.68
C LEU A 761 -54.60 40.32 49.03
N GLU A 762 -55.34 39.21 49.06
CA GLU A 762 -55.78 38.56 50.29
C GLU A 762 -54.60 38.03 51.12
N ASP A 763 -53.68 37.31 50.49
CA ASP A 763 -52.46 36.81 51.13
C ASP A 763 -51.61 37.96 51.69
N TYR A 764 -51.46 39.05 50.92
CA TYR A 764 -50.74 40.24 51.37
C TYR A 764 -51.39 40.90 52.60
N LYS A 765 -52.73 40.98 52.64
CA LYS A 765 -53.46 41.49 53.81
C LYS A 765 -53.23 40.59 55.03
N ALA A 766 -53.31 39.27 54.88
CA ALA A 766 -53.07 38.32 55.95
C ALA A 766 -51.65 38.45 56.54
N ILE A 767 -50.62 38.55 55.69
CA ILE A 767 -49.23 38.78 56.11
C ILE A 767 -49.10 40.11 56.86
N ARG A 768 -49.81 41.15 56.42
CA ARG A 768 -49.77 42.45 57.09
C ARG A 768 -50.42 42.40 58.47
N GLU A 769 -51.54 41.69 58.61
CA GLU A 769 -52.20 41.45 59.91
C GLU A 769 -51.33 40.62 60.85
N GLU A 770 -50.69 39.56 60.35
CA GLU A 770 -49.75 38.74 61.12
C GLU A 770 -48.54 39.57 61.58
N ASN A 771 -47.96 40.38 60.70
CA ASN A 771 -46.85 41.28 61.06
C ASN A 771 -47.26 42.31 62.11
N ILE A 772 -48.49 42.84 62.06
CA ILE A 772 -49.01 43.74 63.09
C ILE A 772 -49.14 43.00 64.43
N ALA A 773 -49.67 41.77 64.42
CA ALA A 773 -49.81 40.94 65.62
C ALA A 773 -48.45 40.51 66.20
N LEU A 774 -47.45 40.25 65.36
CA LEU A 774 -46.08 39.99 65.78
C LEU A 774 -45.45 41.26 66.37
N ALA A 775 -45.64 42.42 65.74
CA ALA A 775 -45.13 43.69 66.23
C ALA A 775 -45.80 44.15 67.53
N SER A 776 -47.03 43.75 67.82
CA SER A 776 -47.67 43.98 69.12
C SER A 776 -47.11 43.04 70.19
N LYS A 777 -46.93 41.74 69.88
CA LYS A 777 -46.30 40.78 70.81
C LYS A 777 -44.87 41.16 71.19
N VAL A 778 -44.09 41.68 70.24
CA VAL A 778 -42.72 42.19 70.49
C VAL A 778 -42.72 43.46 71.35
N ARG A 779 -43.86 44.17 71.45
CA ARG A 779 -43.99 45.38 72.27
C ARG A 779 -44.46 45.09 73.70
N GLU A 780 -45.02 43.90 73.93
CA GLU A 780 -45.55 43.45 75.23
C GLU A 780 -44.59 42.53 76.00
N GLY A 781 -43.52 42.04 75.36
CA GLY A 781 -42.36 41.40 76.00
C GLY A 781 -41.19 42.37 76.09
#